data_AF-A0A7V0NN99-F1
#
_entry.id   AF-A0A7V0NN99-F1
#
_cell.length_a   1.000
_cell.length_b   1.000
_cell.length_c   1.000
_cell.angle_alpha   90.00
_cell.angle_beta   90.00
_cell.angle_gamma   90.00
#
_symmetry.space_group_name_H-M   'P 1'
#
loop_
_entity.id
_entity.type
_entity.pdbx_description
1 polymer ?
#
loop_
_entity_poly.entity_id
_entity_poly.type
_entity_poly.pdbx_seq_one_letter_code
_entity_poly.pdbx_strand_id
1 'polypeptide(L)'
;MDAPAPPNSDNSDASPHVAALVVTRRPGDLGDVVSAIQAQVYEAKSISVISTDTAHSKLGSGIKSFASVAEVLRQLSADVAFVWIVDQDARPRPEALAALVSTAGQIDASVVGSKILRADQPQELISVGEATDIFGSPYSGLEAGELDQEQYDVIRDVAYVESASMLVRRDLAIGLGGLDPLVPYLASGLDFCQRARLAGGRVVVAPTSEVLYEGFRGDRSQTWREQAGRIRSMLKVYEGVTLLWAMPVLLLIGLITAIYWSFNARPFALVDWGRAWLWNVVHLGSTTAERARARRSRQADDGELFRYQIKGSVELRGLAAQFGSIIQDDADEDEQDLEQLFNQGVAVWHRPALVASIFGLIYVAALTRSLWADGMPSVGFTLPLADHAYDVLRAYAGGWNLGGLGSGQPMPPAVGATAVVQFVTRFSAPMAATGMTVGASALAIVGVVRLLRRLGIGQIPRYAASVIIVAGPAAAAIGSLAYWPALLAMGTLPWALAAVVEPLPATLRSRLGRLARIALAVGWAAAMVPPLVVLPAIFGLVWAVARKNLRSAGRGLLVSSLGIPFLFPWLAAQDLMSIFTGGEPIRFDLSWLSIAGILVAGSAVLFAAAGAALRTGGLGAILAALGAFVARSGSLGSGLDLTVVGALTAGIGFALRSE
;
A
#
# COMPACT_ATOMS: atom_id res chain seq x y z
N MET A 1 -66.86 21.29 42.18
CA MET A 1 -65.42 21.53 41.98
C MET A 1 -64.93 20.25 41.34
N ASP A 2 -65.16 20.15 40.04
CA ASP A 2 -65.07 18.89 39.30
C ASP A 2 -63.62 18.59 38.95
N ALA A 3 -63.22 17.36 39.21
CA ALA A 3 -61.90 16.82 38.89
C ALA A 3 -61.67 16.84 37.36
N PRO A 4 -60.44 17.09 36.90
CA PRO A 4 -60.14 17.11 35.47
C PRO A 4 -60.28 15.70 34.88
N ALA A 5 -60.98 15.61 33.75
CA ALA A 5 -61.15 14.38 32.98
C ALA A 5 -59.79 13.80 32.54
N PRO A 6 -59.64 12.45 32.49
CA PRO A 6 -58.43 11.84 31.98
C PRO A 6 -58.22 12.21 30.49
N PRO A 7 -56.96 12.35 30.04
CA PRO A 7 -56.67 12.69 28.65
C PRO A 7 -57.23 11.61 27.71
N ASN A 8 -57.98 12.06 26.70
CA ASN A 8 -58.54 11.23 25.63
C ASN A 8 -57.49 10.30 25.03
N SER A 9 -57.80 9.01 25.00
CA SER A 9 -57.00 7.92 24.42
C SER A 9 -57.06 7.85 22.88
N ASP A 10 -57.42 8.93 22.20
CA ASP A 10 -57.68 8.96 20.74
C ASP A 10 -56.49 9.42 19.88
N ASN A 11 -55.29 9.58 20.45
CA ASN A 11 -54.08 9.99 19.72
C ASN A 11 -53.11 8.84 19.36
N SER A 12 -53.55 7.58 19.45
CA SER A 12 -52.71 6.42 19.10
C SER A 12 -52.48 6.21 17.59
N ASP A 13 -53.12 7.02 16.74
CA ASP A 13 -53.15 6.82 15.26
C ASP A 13 -52.13 7.65 14.45
N ALA A 14 -51.24 8.41 15.09
CA ALA A 14 -50.30 9.30 14.37
C ALA A 14 -48.86 8.79 14.28
N SER A 15 -48.63 7.47 14.34
CA SER A 15 -47.28 6.91 14.18
C SER A 15 -46.86 6.98 12.70
N PRO A 16 -45.68 7.56 12.37
CA PRO A 16 -45.29 7.84 10.99
C PRO A 16 -45.08 6.55 10.18
N HIS A 17 -45.79 6.35 9.07
CA HIS A 17 -45.64 5.13 8.29
C HIS A 17 -44.23 4.99 7.70
N VAL A 18 -43.67 3.77 7.78
CA VAL A 18 -42.33 3.44 7.28
C VAL A 18 -42.41 2.38 6.18
N ALA A 19 -41.64 2.56 5.10
CA ALA A 19 -41.42 1.54 4.09
C ALA A 19 -40.02 0.93 4.24
N ALA A 20 -39.92 -0.39 4.36
CA ALA A 20 -38.65 -1.11 4.46
C ALA A 20 -38.14 -1.55 3.07
N LEU A 21 -36.88 -1.24 2.79
CA LEU A 21 -36.19 -1.54 1.53
C LEU A 21 -34.98 -2.44 1.81
N VAL A 22 -35.05 -3.69 1.37
CA VAL A 22 -33.94 -4.64 1.48
C VAL A 22 -33.07 -4.55 0.23
N VAL A 23 -31.82 -4.13 0.38
CA VAL A 23 -30.85 -4.03 -0.72
C VAL A 23 -30.05 -5.32 -0.82
N THR A 24 -30.12 -5.98 -1.97
CA THR A 24 -29.34 -7.20 -2.27
C THR A 24 -28.36 -6.95 -3.42
N ARG A 25 -27.11 -7.38 -3.22
CA ARG A 25 -26.03 -7.28 -4.21
C ARG A 25 -25.33 -8.61 -4.47
N ARG A 26 -25.72 -9.65 -3.76
CA ARG A 26 -25.24 -11.02 -3.95
C ARG A 26 -26.44 -11.97 -3.96
N PRO A 27 -26.43 -13.00 -4.81
CA PRO A 27 -27.41 -14.06 -4.70
C PRO A 27 -27.28 -14.73 -3.32
N GLY A 28 -28.39 -14.86 -2.60
CA GLY A 28 -28.42 -15.38 -1.24
C GLY A 28 -29.85 -15.52 -0.72
N ASP A 29 -30.00 -16.23 0.40
CA ASP A 29 -31.29 -16.34 1.08
C ASP A 29 -31.63 -15.02 1.77
N LEU A 30 -32.83 -14.50 1.49
CA LEU A 30 -33.36 -13.28 2.10
C LEU A 30 -34.31 -13.57 3.26
N GLY A 31 -34.60 -14.85 3.54
CA GLY A 31 -35.56 -15.25 4.56
C GLY A 31 -35.22 -14.70 5.95
N ASP A 32 -33.95 -14.68 6.31
CA ASP A 32 -33.52 -14.25 7.64
C ASP A 32 -33.65 -12.73 7.85
N VAL A 33 -33.30 -11.90 6.85
CA VAL A 33 -33.48 -10.44 6.96
C VAL A 33 -34.97 -10.08 6.91
N VAL A 34 -35.76 -10.75 6.06
CA VAL A 34 -37.20 -10.51 5.97
C VAL A 34 -37.90 -10.90 7.27
N SER A 35 -37.56 -12.05 7.87
CA SER A 35 -38.12 -12.47 9.14
C SER A 35 -37.72 -11.52 10.28
N ALA A 36 -36.47 -11.02 10.30
CA ALA A 36 -36.03 -10.01 11.27
C ALA A 36 -36.79 -8.67 11.13
N ILE A 37 -37.13 -8.25 9.90
CA ILE A 37 -37.95 -7.07 9.63
C ILE A 37 -39.41 -7.30 10.05
N GLN A 38 -39.95 -8.49 9.81
CA GLN A 38 -41.32 -8.85 10.22
C GLN A 38 -41.46 -9.00 11.74
N ALA A 39 -40.37 -9.33 12.44
CA ALA A 39 -40.34 -9.44 13.90
C ALA A 39 -40.17 -8.10 14.62
N GLN A 40 -40.16 -6.97 13.90
CA GLN A 40 -40.05 -5.65 14.53
C GLN A 40 -41.31 -5.31 15.33
N VAL A 41 -41.12 -4.66 16.48
CA VAL A 41 -42.21 -4.13 17.32
C VAL A 41 -42.97 -3.02 16.59
N TYR A 42 -42.25 -2.25 15.77
CA TYR A 42 -42.85 -1.25 14.88
C TYR A 42 -43.12 -1.88 13.51
N GLU A 43 -44.38 -1.93 13.07
CA GLU A 43 -44.74 -2.58 11.81
C GLU A 43 -44.41 -1.69 10.60
N ALA A 44 -43.59 -2.22 9.68
CA ALA A 44 -43.34 -1.57 8.40
C ALA A 44 -44.54 -1.77 7.47
N LYS A 45 -45.05 -0.68 6.88
CA LYS A 45 -46.23 -0.69 6.01
C LYS A 45 -46.03 -1.53 4.75
N SER A 46 -44.80 -1.57 4.24
CA SER A 46 -44.44 -2.34 3.06
C SER A 46 -42.99 -2.78 3.12
N ILE A 47 -42.73 -3.99 2.62
CA ILE A 47 -41.37 -4.52 2.45
C ILE A 47 -41.14 -4.69 0.95
N SER A 48 -40.08 -4.05 0.44
CA SER A 48 -39.65 -4.17 -0.95
C SER A 48 -38.18 -4.60 -1.03
N VAL A 49 -37.84 -5.39 -2.04
CA VAL A 49 -36.48 -5.87 -2.28
C VAL A 49 -35.91 -5.15 -3.50
N ILE A 50 -34.66 -4.71 -3.42
CA ILE A 50 -33.95 -4.07 -4.51
C ILE A 50 -32.84 -5.00 -4.96
N SER A 51 -32.97 -5.52 -6.17
CA SER A 51 -32.00 -6.44 -6.76
C SER A 51 -31.64 -6.04 -8.18
N THR A 52 -30.35 -6.11 -8.49
CA THR A 52 -29.86 -6.01 -9.87
C THR A 52 -29.90 -7.35 -10.61
N ASP A 53 -30.12 -8.46 -9.90
CA ASP A 53 -30.18 -9.81 -10.46
C ASP A 53 -31.57 -10.43 -10.22
N THR A 54 -32.14 -11.09 -11.22
CA THR A 54 -33.50 -11.66 -11.15
C THR A 54 -33.56 -13.00 -10.40
N ALA A 55 -32.41 -13.56 -10.01
CA ALA A 55 -32.27 -14.90 -9.46
C ALA A 55 -32.37 -14.94 -7.91
N HIS A 56 -33.52 -14.58 -7.34
CA HIS A 56 -33.76 -14.73 -5.90
C HIS A 56 -34.81 -15.81 -5.68
N SER A 57 -34.33 -16.99 -5.28
CA SER A 57 -35.17 -18.13 -4.94
C SER A 57 -35.87 -17.85 -3.60
N LYS A 58 -37.20 -17.71 -3.63
CA LYS A 58 -38.13 -17.58 -2.49
C LYS A 58 -38.25 -16.18 -1.88
N LEU A 59 -38.79 -15.22 -2.62
CA LEU A 59 -39.48 -14.10 -1.98
C LEU A 59 -40.82 -14.61 -1.42
N GLY A 60 -41.12 -14.34 -0.15
CA GLY A 60 -42.43 -14.63 0.45
C GLY A 60 -43.57 -13.94 -0.30
N SER A 61 -44.78 -14.51 -0.22
CA SER A 61 -45.96 -13.96 -0.89
C SER A 61 -46.24 -12.52 -0.45
N GLY A 62 -46.17 -11.56 -1.38
CA GLY A 62 -46.47 -10.14 -1.15
C GLY A 62 -45.29 -9.17 -1.25
N ILE A 63 -44.05 -9.65 -1.34
CA ILE A 63 -42.85 -8.80 -1.44
C ILE A 63 -42.54 -8.51 -2.92
N LYS A 64 -42.44 -7.23 -3.27
CA LYS A 64 -42.10 -6.78 -4.63
C LYS A 64 -40.59 -6.59 -4.80
N SER A 65 -40.06 -6.94 -5.97
CA SER A 65 -38.67 -6.71 -6.36
C SER A 65 -38.56 -5.55 -7.35
N PHE A 66 -37.52 -4.74 -7.21
CA PHE A 66 -37.26 -3.56 -8.03
C PHE A 66 -35.79 -3.47 -8.44
N ALA A 67 -35.49 -2.77 -9.53
CA ALA A 67 -34.12 -2.64 -10.03
C ALA A 67 -33.29 -1.59 -9.27
N SER A 68 -33.95 -0.62 -8.63
CA SER A 68 -33.27 0.48 -7.92
C SER A 68 -34.12 1.09 -6.81
N VAL A 69 -33.46 1.69 -5.81
CA VAL A 69 -34.13 2.50 -4.77
C VAL A 69 -35.01 3.58 -5.39
N ALA A 70 -34.51 4.28 -6.42
CA ALA A 70 -35.22 5.37 -7.09
C ALA A 70 -36.54 4.92 -7.78
N GLU A 71 -36.63 3.67 -8.19
CA GLU A 71 -37.87 3.11 -8.74
C GLU A 71 -38.91 2.90 -7.64
N VAL A 72 -38.50 2.35 -6.49
CA VAL A 72 -39.40 2.16 -5.34
C VAL A 72 -39.89 3.51 -4.83
N LEU A 73 -38.98 4.48 -4.66
CA LEU A 73 -39.31 5.81 -4.14
C LEU A 73 -40.39 6.53 -4.96
N ARG A 74 -40.45 6.29 -6.28
CA ARG A 74 -41.49 6.86 -7.16
C ARG A 74 -42.87 6.23 -6.98
N GLN A 75 -42.94 5.01 -6.45
CA GLN A 75 -44.18 4.26 -6.23
C GLN A 75 -44.64 4.30 -4.77
N LEU A 76 -43.84 4.86 -3.86
CA LEU A 76 -44.20 5.00 -2.45
C LEU A 76 -45.37 5.98 -2.28
N SER A 77 -46.36 5.54 -1.51
CA SER A 77 -47.54 6.32 -1.17
C SER A 77 -47.17 7.60 -0.38
N ALA A 78 -48.02 8.61 -0.49
CA ALA A 78 -47.75 9.94 0.08
C ALA A 78 -47.73 9.95 1.62
N ASP A 79 -48.37 8.97 2.26
CA ASP A 79 -48.48 8.83 3.70
C ASP A 79 -47.27 8.15 4.36
N VAL A 80 -46.34 7.60 3.57
CA VAL A 80 -45.05 7.11 4.09
C VAL A 80 -44.18 8.31 4.45
N ALA A 81 -43.78 8.41 5.72
CA ALA A 81 -42.91 9.49 6.19
C ALA A 81 -41.42 9.13 6.06
N PHE A 82 -41.07 7.87 6.33
CA PHE A 82 -39.69 7.40 6.31
C PHE A 82 -39.50 6.14 5.46
N VAL A 83 -38.27 5.97 5.00
CA VAL A 83 -37.80 4.82 4.25
C VAL A 83 -36.66 4.19 5.03
N TRP A 84 -36.80 2.92 5.41
CA TRP A 84 -35.77 2.17 6.12
C TRP A 84 -35.00 1.29 5.14
N ILE A 85 -33.75 1.65 4.87
CA ILE A 85 -32.85 0.88 4.01
C ILE A 85 -32.10 -0.13 4.87
N VAL A 86 -32.19 -1.40 4.50
CA VAL A 86 -31.58 -2.52 5.22
C VAL A 86 -30.79 -3.37 4.23
N ASP A 87 -29.58 -3.77 4.59
CA ASP A 87 -28.77 -4.68 3.77
C ASP A 87 -29.18 -6.15 3.99
N GLN A 88 -29.02 -6.98 2.96
CA GLN A 88 -29.38 -8.41 3.01
C GLN A 88 -28.73 -9.21 4.16
N ASP A 89 -27.53 -8.80 4.62
CA ASP A 89 -26.77 -9.51 5.66
C ASP A 89 -27.03 -8.93 7.07
N ALA A 90 -27.95 -7.97 7.18
CA ALA A 90 -28.37 -7.37 8.44
C ALA A 90 -29.47 -8.20 9.13
N ARG A 91 -29.39 -8.28 10.45
CA ARG A 91 -30.39 -8.88 11.35
C ARG A 91 -30.72 -7.87 12.44
N PRO A 92 -31.66 -6.94 12.17
CA PRO A 92 -32.11 -5.96 13.17
C PRO A 92 -32.73 -6.64 14.40
N ARG A 93 -32.45 -6.15 15.60
CA ARG A 93 -33.16 -6.58 16.82
C ARG A 93 -34.63 -6.11 16.77
N PRO A 94 -35.57 -6.75 17.49
CA PRO A 94 -37.00 -6.43 17.40
C PRO A 94 -37.37 -4.97 17.66
N GLU A 95 -36.59 -4.25 18.47
CA GLU A 95 -36.84 -2.84 18.81
C GLU A 95 -36.16 -1.84 17.86
N ALA A 96 -35.34 -2.32 16.91
CA ALA A 96 -34.46 -1.48 16.11
C ALA A 96 -35.21 -0.42 15.31
N LEU A 97 -36.33 -0.79 14.67
CA LEU A 97 -37.12 0.15 13.88
C LEU A 97 -37.84 1.18 14.74
N ALA A 98 -38.40 0.76 15.88
CA ALA A 98 -39.05 1.66 16.84
C ALA A 98 -38.05 2.71 17.36
N ALA A 99 -36.83 2.29 17.69
CA ALA A 99 -35.76 3.17 18.14
C ALA A 99 -35.34 4.19 17.06
N LEU A 100 -35.23 3.78 15.80
CA LEU A 100 -34.91 4.69 14.69
C LEU A 100 -35.99 5.76 14.50
N VAL A 101 -37.26 5.36 14.48
CA VAL A 101 -38.41 6.27 14.31
C VAL A 101 -38.52 7.23 15.48
N SER A 102 -38.38 6.73 16.71
CA SER A 102 -38.39 7.54 17.93
C SER A 102 -37.27 8.58 17.90
N THR A 103 -36.04 8.17 17.57
CA THR A 103 -34.88 9.07 17.46
C THR A 103 -35.10 10.11 16.36
N ALA A 104 -35.61 9.71 15.20
CA ALA A 104 -35.90 10.62 14.10
C ALA A 104 -36.89 11.73 14.52
N GLY A 105 -37.94 11.37 15.27
CA GLY A 105 -38.93 12.31 15.78
C GLY A 105 -38.41 13.22 16.91
N GLN A 106 -37.58 12.70 17.81
CA GLN A 106 -37.07 13.46 18.97
C GLN A 106 -36.15 14.63 18.58
N ILE A 107 -35.32 14.44 17.55
CA ILE A 107 -34.27 15.40 17.18
C ILE A 107 -34.38 15.90 15.73
N ASP A 108 -35.54 15.66 15.10
CA ASP A 108 -35.86 15.97 13.69
C ASP A 108 -34.72 15.58 12.73
N ALA A 109 -34.23 14.34 12.88
CA ALA A 109 -33.14 13.84 12.06
C ALA A 109 -33.63 13.43 10.68
N SER A 110 -32.85 13.78 9.65
CA SER A 110 -33.18 13.43 8.27
C SER A 110 -32.69 12.03 7.89
N VAL A 111 -31.60 11.58 8.51
CA VAL A 111 -31.03 10.25 8.38
C VAL A 111 -30.64 9.74 9.76
N VAL A 112 -31.10 8.54 10.12
CA VAL A 112 -30.78 7.87 11.39
C VAL A 112 -30.20 6.49 11.07
N GLY A 113 -29.01 6.20 11.57
CA GLY A 113 -28.39 4.87 11.48
C GLY A 113 -28.50 4.08 12.78
N SER A 114 -28.43 2.76 12.66
CA SER A 114 -28.34 1.83 13.79
C SER A 114 -26.90 1.66 14.30
N LYS A 115 -26.76 1.25 15.56
CA LYS A 115 -25.55 0.63 16.11
C LYS A 115 -25.39 -0.78 15.51
N ILE A 116 -24.24 -1.03 14.89
CA ILE A 116 -23.95 -2.27 14.17
C ILE A 116 -23.01 -3.12 15.01
N LEU A 117 -23.46 -4.34 15.31
CA LEU A 117 -22.78 -5.34 16.11
C LEU A 117 -22.43 -6.55 15.25
N ARG A 118 -21.37 -7.26 15.60
CA ARG A 118 -20.98 -8.47 14.86
C ARG A 118 -21.94 -9.62 15.16
N ALA A 119 -22.41 -10.33 14.14
CA ALA A 119 -23.39 -11.39 14.35
C ALA A 119 -22.81 -12.65 15.05
N ASP A 120 -21.54 -13.00 14.82
CA ASP A 120 -20.86 -14.13 15.47
C ASP A 120 -20.42 -13.80 16.90
N GLN A 121 -20.15 -12.52 17.19
CA GLN A 121 -19.83 -11.99 18.51
C GLN A 121 -20.70 -10.75 18.79
N PRO A 122 -21.95 -10.94 19.28
CA PRO A 122 -22.93 -9.86 19.46
C PRO A 122 -22.56 -8.73 20.42
N GLN A 123 -21.44 -8.85 21.12
CA GLN A 123 -20.90 -7.81 21.99
C GLN A 123 -19.85 -6.95 21.28
N GLU A 124 -19.38 -7.32 20.10
CA GLU A 124 -18.33 -6.57 19.40
C GLU A 124 -18.93 -5.52 18.47
N LEU A 125 -18.46 -4.28 18.62
CA LEU A 125 -18.88 -3.13 17.82
C LEU A 125 -18.24 -3.18 16.43
N ILE A 126 -19.08 -3.06 15.40
CA ILE A 126 -18.63 -2.83 14.02
C ILE A 126 -18.66 -1.34 13.71
N SER A 127 -19.78 -0.69 14.01
CA SER A 127 -20.00 0.71 13.67
C SER A 127 -21.03 1.35 14.59
N VAL A 128 -20.73 2.56 15.03
CA VAL A 128 -21.61 3.45 15.83
C VAL A 128 -21.78 4.78 15.10
N GLY A 129 -21.81 4.70 13.76
CA GLY A 129 -21.61 5.83 12.86
C GLY A 129 -20.16 6.28 12.81
N GLU A 130 -19.77 6.87 11.69
CA GLU A 130 -18.37 7.11 11.39
C GLU A 130 -18.12 8.59 11.06
N ALA A 131 -16.91 9.03 11.39
CA ALA A 131 -16.32 10.22 10.81
C ALA A 131 -15.61 9.87 9.49
N THR A 132 -15.16 10.88 8.76
CA THR A 132 -14.29 10.68 7.59
C THR A 132 -13.08 11.58 7.64
N ASP A 133 -12.05 11.33 6.85
CA ASP A 133 -11.11 12.40 6.49
C ASP A 133 -11.57 13.17 5.25
N ILE A 134 -10.84 14.22 4.91
CA ILE A 134 -11.10 15.02 3.71
C ILE A 134 -10.95 14.22 2.41
N PHE A 135 -10.27 13.06 2.45
CA PHE A 135 -10.11 12.15 1.33
C PHE A 135 -11.20 11.05 1.30
N GLY A 136 -12.24 11.20 2.12
CA GLY A 136 -13.38 10.31 2.19
C GLY A 136 -13.09 8.98 2.88
N SER A 137 -11.92 8.80 3.49
CA SER A 137 -11.58 7.56 4.18
C SER A 137 -12.31 7.45 5.52
N PRO A 138 -12.93 6.29 5.79
CA PRO A 138 -13.72 6.06 6.99
C PRO A 138 -12.89 6.09 8.27
N TYR A 139 -13.43 6.68 9.33
CA TYR A 139 -12.88 6.62 10.68
C TYR A 139 -13.99 6.31 11.67
N SER A 140 -14.02 5.07 12.17
CA SER A 140 -14.99 4.63 13.18
C SER A 140 -14.71 5.21 14.57
N GLY A 141 -13.44 5.50 14.87
CA GLY A 141 -13.00 5.83 16.24
C GLY A 141 -12.96 4.61 17.17
N LEU A 142 -13.31 3.42 16.67
CA LEU A 142 -13.32 2.18 17.42
C LEU A 142 -11.97 1.47 17.36
N GLU A 143 -11.62 0.79 18.45
CA GLU A 143 -10.51 -0.15 18.47
C GLU A 143 -10.90 -1.50 17.86
N ALA A 144 -9.92 -2.23 17.33
CA ALA A 144 -10.18 -3.54 16.75
C ALA A 144 -10.58 -4.52 17.86
N GLY A 145 -11.78 -5.11 17.78
CA GLY A 145 -12.26 -5.97 18.85
C GLY A 145 -13.02 -5.24 19.96
N GLU A 146 -13.29 -3.93 19.82
CA GLU A 146 -13.92 -3.16 20.88
C GLU A 146 -15.32 -3.71 21.21
N LEU A 147 -15.54 -3.96 22.50
CA LEU A 147 -16.80 -4.48 23.01
C LEU A 147 -17.76 -3.33 23.33
N ASP A 148 -19.05 -3.59 23.16
CA ASP A 148 -20.13 -2.72 23.59
C ASP A 148 -20.32 -2.83 25.11
N GLN A 149 -19.88 -1.78 25.80
CA GLN A 149 -20.04 -1.55 27.24
C GLN A 149 -20.96 -0.34 27.48
N GLU A 150 -21.86 -0.05 26.53
CA GLU A 150 -22.77 1.11 26.55
C GLU A 150 -22.04 2.47 26.48
N GLN A 151 -20.74 2.46 26.12
CA GLN A 151 -19.92 3.68 26.05
C GLN A 151 -20.32 4.64 24.92
N TYR A 152 -21.08 4.15 23.93
CA TYR A 152 -21.59 4.94 22.81
C TYR A 152 -23.12 5.11 22.82
N ASP A 153 -23.78 4.91 23.96
CA ASP A 153 -25.24 5.00 24.10
C ASP A 153 -25.76 6.44 24.23
N VAL A 154 -25.26 7.32 23.36
CA VAL A 154 -25.71 8.71 23.22
C VAL A 154 -26.03 9.01 21.76
N ILE A 155 -27.17 9.65 21.53
CA ILE A 155 -27.53 10.15 20.19
C ILE A 155 -26.54 11.24 19.79
N ARG A 156 -25.84 11.02 18.67
CA ARG A 156 -24.78 11.91 18.18
C ARG A 156 -24.88 12.16 16.69
N ASP A 157 -24.47 13.35 16.28
CA ASP A 157 -24.28 13.70 14.87
C ASP A 157 -22.99 13.06 14.34
N VAL A 158 -23.08 12.37 13.20
CA VAL A 158 -21.95 11.64 12.59
C VAL A 158 -21.77 12.02 11.13
N ALA A 159 -20.56 11.86 10.55
CA ALA A 159 -20.37 12.21 9.14
C ALA A 159 -21.27 11.38 8.24
N TYR A 160 -21.33 10.08 8.50
CA TYR A 160 -22.24 9.16 7.83
C TYR A 160 -22.56 7.93 8.67
N VAL A 161 -23.60 7.22 8.26
CA VAL A 161 -23.99 5.91 8.81
C VAL A 161 -23.89 4.86 7.70
N GLU A 162 -23.56 3.63 8.06
CA GLU A 162 -23.48 2.54 7.10
C GLU A 162 -24.86 2.23 6.49
N SER A 163 -24.89 1.83 5.21
CA SER A 163 -26.12 1.44 4.53
C SER A 163 -26.70 0.10 5.00
N ALA A 164 -26.11 -0.52 6.03
CA ALA A 164 -26.60 -1.77 6.61
C ALA A 164 -27.96 -1.60 7.30
N SER A 165 -28.18 -0.46 7.94
CA SER A 165 -29.47 -0.03 8.49
C SER A 165 -29.51 1.48 8.58
N MET A 166 -30.35 2.09 7.75
CA MET A 166 -30.44 3.55 7.61
C MET A 166 -31.90 3.96 7.40
N LEU A 167 -32.48 4.66 8.37
CA LEU A 167 -33.79 5.29 8.25
C LEU A 167 -33.61 6.68 7.64
N VAL A 168 -34.35 6.98 6.58
CA VAL A 168 -34.23 8.22 5.80
C VAL A 168 -35.61 8.85 5.65
N ARG A 169 -35.73 10.16 5.82
CA ARG A 169 -36.96 10.87 5.48
C ARG A 169 -37.31 10.70 4.00
N ARG A 170 -38.57 10.41 3.70
CA ARG A 170 -39.02 10.10 2.32
C ARG A 170 -38.76 11.26 1.34
N ASP A 171 -39.07 12.48 1.74
CA ASP A 171 -38.87 13.69 0.94
C ASP A 171 -37.41 13.88 0.54
N LEU A 172 -36.48 13.71 1.50
CA LEU A 172 -35.05 13.75 1.27
C LEU A 172 -34.60 12.61 0.34
N ALA A 173 -35.07 11.37 0.58
CA ALA A 173 -34.73 10.23 -0.27
C ALA A 173 -35.14 10.45 -1.73
N ILE A 174 -36.35 10.99 -1.96
CA ILE A 174 -36.86 11.35 -3.29
C ILE A 174 -36.04 12.48 -3.90
N GLY A 175 -35.80 13.57 -3.15
CA GLY A 175 -35.05 14.73 -3.63
C GLY A 175 -33.61 14.40 -4.04
N LEU A 176 -32.98 13.44 -3.35
CA LEU A 176 -31.63 12.98 -3.63
C LEU A 176 -31.55 11.83 -4.64
N GLY A 177 -32.68 11.23 -5.03
CA GLY A 177 -32.72 10.08 -5.94
C GLY A 177 -32.25 8.75 -5.34
N GLY A 178 -32.20 8.63 -4.01
CA GLY A 178 -31.78 7.41 -3.30
C GLY A 178 -30.27 7.10 -3.36
N LEU A 179 -29.93 5.82 -3.20
CA LEU A 179 -28.55 5.31 -3.27
C LEU A 179 -28.05 5.18 -4.72
N ASP A 180 -26.77 5.47 -4.97
CA ASP A 180 -26.16 5.23 -6.28
C ASP A 180 -25.89 3.73 -6.48
N PRO A 181 -26.49 3.08 -7.50
CA PRO A 181 -26.32 1.65 -7.75
C PRO A 181 -24.89 1.26 -8.11
N LEU A 182 -24.06 2.19 -8.61
CA LEU A 182 -22.66 1.96 -8.96
C LEU A 182 -21.72 2.04 -7.75
N VAL A 183 -22.18 2.59 -6.62
CA VAL A 183 -21.37 2.73 -5.41
C VAL A 183 -21.57 1.49 -4.53
N PRO A 184 -20.50 0.80 -4.11
CA PRO A 184 -20.58 -0.37 -3.22
C PRO A 184 -21.11 -0.04 -1.82
N TYR A 185 -21.27 -1.06 -0.96
CA TYR A 185 -22.09 -0.93 0.23
C TYR A 185 -21.53 0.09 1.25
N LEU A 186 -20.25 0.02 1.65
CA LEU A 186 -19.68 0.99 2.62
C LEU A 186 -19.75 2.40 2.05
N ALA A 187 -19.23 2.55 0.83
CA ALA A 187 -19.19 3.82 0.17
C ALA A 187 -20.59 4.38 -0.11
N SER A 188 -21.64 3.54 -0.18
CA SER A 188 -23.01 4.01 -0.48
C SER A 188 -23.63 4.76 0.70
N GLY A 189 -23.35 4.34 1.93
CA GLY A 189 -23.75 5.09 3.12
C GLY A 189 -23.08 6.45 3.18
N LEU A 190 -21.77 6.49 2.92
CA LEU A 190 -20.99 7.72 2.82
C LEU A 190 -21.54 8.66 1.74
N ASP A 191 -21.73 8.16 0.52
CA ASP A 191 -22.22 8.93 -0.63
C ASP A 191 -23.59 9.56 -0.36
N PHE A 192 -24.51 8.79 0.22
CA PHE A 192 -25.85 9.29 0.51
C PHE A 192 -25.84 10.33 1.63
N CYS A 193 -25.14 10.06 2.74
CA CYS A 193 -25.09 10.97 3.88
C CYS A 193 -24.39 12.29 3.54
N GLN A 194 -23.33 12.26 2.73
CA GLN A 194 -22.68 13.49 2.25
C GLN A 194 -23.63 14.35 1.42
N ARG A 195 -24.40 13.73 0.50
CA ARG A 195 -25.43 14.43 -0.28
C ARG A 195 -26.57 14.95 0.60
N ALA A 196 -26.98 14.18 1.60
CA ALA A 196 -27.99 14.58 2.58
C ALA A 196 -27.56 15.82 3.38
N ARG A 197 -26.34 15.81 3.92
CA ARG A 197 -25.79 16.95 4.68
C ARG A 197 -25.70 18.22 3.84
N LEU A 198 -25.21 18.10 2.61
CA LEU A 198 -25.17 19.24 1.69
C LEU A 198 -26.57 19.75 1.31
N ALA A 199 -27.59 18.90 1.36
CA ALA A 199 -28.98 19.29 1.17
C ALA A 199 -29.66 19.85 2.43
N GLY A 200 -28.89 20.11 3.49
CA GLY A 200 -29.39 20.62 4.77
C GLY A 200 -29.91 19.53 5.72
N GLY A 201 -29.73 18.26 5.37
CA GLY A 201 -30.17 17.13 6.19
C GLY A 201 -29.25 16.85 7.39
N ARG A 202 -29.85 16.45 8.51
CA ARG A 202 -29.13 16.05 9.72
C ARG A 202 -28.95 14.53 9.76
N VAL A 203 -27.72 14.07 10.03
CA VAL A 203 -27.36 12.63 10.06
C VAL A 203 -26.90 12.25 11.46
N VAL A 204 -27.57 11.27 12.06
CA VAL A 204 -27.35 10.83 13.45
C VAL A 204 -27.35 9.32 13.59
N VAL A 205 -26.90 8.85 14.73
CA VAL A 205 -27.00 7.44 15.14
C VAL A 205 -27.97 7.30 16.30
N ALA A 206 -28.84 6.30 16.22
CA ALA A 206 -29.69 5.84 17.31
C ALA A 206 -29.00 4.64 18.00
N PRO A 207 -28.35 4.83 19.15
CA PRO A 207 -27.59 3.76 19.79
C PRO A 207 -28.46 2.59 20.24
N THR A 208 -29.70 2.86 20.66
CA THR A 208 -30.69 1.85 21.06
C THR A 208 -31.23 1.03 19.88
N SER A 209 -30.97 1.46 18.63
CA SER A 209 -31.27 0.66 17.45
C SER A 209 -30.10 -0.26 17.14
N GLU A 210 -30.23 -1.54 17.50
CA GLU A 210 -29.16 -2.52 17.34
C GLU A 210 -29.40 -3.46 16.16
N VAL A 211 -28.35 -3.67 15.36
CA VAL A 211 -28.37 -4.55 14.20
C VAL A 211 -27.17 -5.49 14.25
N LEU A 212 -27.45 -6.80 14.26
CA LEU A 212 -26.42 -7.82 14.11
C LEU A 212 -26.10 -7.99 12.64
N TYR A 213 -24.81 -8.01 12.29
CA TYR A 213 -24.38 -8.04 10.90
C TYR A 213 -23.45 -9.23 10.62
N GLU A 214 -23.88 -10.13 9.73
CA GLU A 214 -23.16 -11.38 9.40
C GLU A 214 -22.03 -11.15 8.39
N GLY A 215 -22.14 -10.12 7.55
CA GLY A 215 -21.17 -9.84 6.48
C GLY A 215 -19.85 -9.24 6.96
N PHE A 216 -19.59 -9.18 8.27
CA PHE A 216 -18.29 -8.73 8.78
C PHE A 216 -17.23 -9.81 8.56
N ARG A 217 -16.43 -9.64 7.50
CA ARG A 217 -15.11 -10.26 7.38
C ARG A 217 -14.11 -9.13 7.28
N GLY A 218 -13.13 -9.12 8.18
CA GLY A 218 -12.18 -8.01 8.36
C GLY A 218 -11.62 -7.44 7.05
N ASP A 219 -11.39 -6.12 7.06
CA ASP A 219 -10.76 -5.31 6.01
C ASP A 219 -11.64 -4.97 4.77
N ARG A 220 -12.95 -4.76 4.99
CA ARG A 220 -13.94 -4.37 3.94
C ARG A 220 -13.60 -3.04 3.26
N SER A 221 -13.01 -2.09 3.98
CA SER A 221 -12.65 -0.76 3.46
C SER A 221 -11.56 -0.78 2.38
N GLN A 222 -10.82 -1.88 2.24
CA GLN A 222 -9.68 -1.97 1.32
C GLN A 222 -9.97 -2.74 0.01
N THR A 223 -11.23 -2.98 -0.35
CA THR A 223 -11.55 -3.48 -1.69
C THR A 223 -11.40 -2.34 -2.71
N TRP A 224 -10.81 -2.61 -3.88
CA TRP A 224 -10.65 -1.60 -4.93
C TRP A 224 -11.98 -0.93 -5.35
N ARG A 225 -13.10 -1.66 -5.28
CA ARG A 225 -14.44 -1.13 -5.55
C ARG A 225 -14.88 -0.13 -4.49
N GLU A 226 -14.65 -0.41 -3.21
CA GLU A 226 -14.98 0.51 -2.12
C GLU A 226 -14.16 1.79 -2.25
N GLN A 227 -12.87 1.66 -2.54
CA GLN A 227 -12.02 2.81 -2.86
C GLN A 227 -12.54 3.60 -4.07
N ALA A 228 -12.95 2.91 -5.14
CA ALA A 228 -13.54 3.56 -6.32
C ALA A 228 -14.84 4.30 -5.97
N GLY A 229 -15.68 3.72 -5.11
CA GLY A 229 -16.91 4.31 -4.60
C GLY A 229 -16.66 5.57 -3.77
N ARG A 230 -15.66 5.57 -2.90
CA ARG A 230 -15.25 6.76 -2.12
C ARG A 230 -14.75 7.89 -3.01
N ILE A 231 -13.90 7.58 -4.00
CA ILE A 231 -13.45 8.59 -4.98
C ILE A 231 -14.65 9.18 -5.73
N ARG A 232 -15.60 8.33 -6.15
CA ARG A 232 -16.81 8.76 -6.84
C ARG A 232 -17.70 9.64 -5.96
N SER A 233 -17.88 9.32 -4.67
CA SER A 233 -18.69 10.14 -3.76
C SER A 233 -18.10 11.53 -3.59
N MET A 234 -16.77 11.64 -3.42
CA MET A 234 -16.07 12.93 -3.39
C MET A 234 -16.27 13.72 -4.69
N LEU A 235 -16.13 13.07 -5.85
CA LEU A 235 -16.32 13.70 -7.16
C LEU A 235 -17.74 14.23 -7.38
N LYS A 236 -18.76 13.66 -6.73
CA LYS A 236 -20.13 14.19 -6.80
C LYS A 236 -20.35 15.40 -5.89
N VAL A 237 -19.75 15.38 -4.71
CA VAL A 237 -20.14 16.24 -3.58
C VAL A 237 -19.27 17.48 -3.48
N TYR A 238 -17.95 17.35 -3.53
CA TYR A 238 -17.02 18.45 -3.25
C TYR A 238 -16.99 19.53 -4.32
N GLU A 239 -16.63 20.76 -3.94
CA GLU A 239 -16.45 21.87 -4.87
C GLU A 239 -15.23 21.69 -5.79
N GLY A 240 -15.20 22.48 -6.87
CA GLY A 240 -14.10 22.40 -7.85
C GLY A 240 -12.74 22.74 -7.25
N VAL A 241 -12.70 23.73 -6.35
CA VAL A 241 -11.46 24.13 -5.65
C VAL A 241 -10.99 23.01 -4.72
N THR A 242 -11.90 22.44 -3.92
CA THR A 242 -11.60 21.31 -3.04
C THR A 242 -11.06 20.11 -3.84
N LEU A 243 -11.72 19.76 -4.95
CA LEU A 243 -11.28 18.67 -5.82
C LEU A 243 -9.91 18.93 -6.46
N LEU A 244 -9.62 20.18 -6.84
CA LEU A 244 -8.36 20.54 -7.51
C LEU A 244 -7.13 20.17 -6.68
N TRP A 245 -7.20 20.34 -5.36
CA TRP A 245 -6.10 19.98 -4.46
C TRP A 245 -6.28 18.60 -3.81
N ALA A 246 -7.50 18.19 -3.46
CA ALA A 246 -7.73 16.93 -2.76
C ALA A 246 -7.46 15.71 -3.65
N MET A 247 -7.79 15.78 -4.95
CA MET A 247 -7.61 14.65 -5.88
C MET A 247 -6.13 14.30 -6.11
N PRO A 248 -5.21 15.25 -6.42
CA PRO A 248 -3.79 14.94 -6.52
C PRO A 248 -3.20 14.39 -5.24
N VAL A 249 -3.60 14.92 -4.08
CA VAL A 249 -3.11 14.43 -2.78
C VAL A 249 -3.62 13.03 -2.48
N LEU A 250 -4.90 12.74 -2.74
CA LEU A 250 -5.47 11.39 -2.60
C LEU A 250 -4.79 10.39 -3.55
N LEU A 251 -4.49 10.80 -4.79
CA LEU A 251 -3.73 9.99 -5.74
C LEU A 251 -2.36 9.61 -5.17
N LEU A 252 -1.63 10.58 -4.62
CA LEU A 252 -0.31 10.36 -4.02
C LEU A 252 -0.37 9.48 -2.77
N ILE A 253 -1.30 9.75 -1.85
CA ILE A 253 -1.50 8.94 -0.63
C ILE A 253 -1.80 7.50 -1.01
N GLY A 254 -2.78 7.30 -1.91
CA GLY A 254 -3.18 5.98 -2.38
C GLY A 254 -2.05 5.24 -3.10
N LEU A 255 -1.22 5.95 -3.88
CA LEU A 255 -0.07 5.34 -4.56
C LEU A 255 0.99 4.88 -3.55
N ILE A 256 1.32 5.73 -2.57
CA ILE A 256 2.29 5.40 -1.51
C ILE A 256 1.80 4.20 -0.69
N THR A 257 0.54 4.19 -0.27
CA THR A 257 -0.04 3.09 0.49
C THR A 257 -0.08 1.82 -0.36
N ALA A 258 -0.48 1.89 -1.62
CA ALA A 258 -0.54 0.74 -2.51
C ALA A 258 0.85 0.13 -2.77
N ILE A 259 1.89 0.95 -2.98
CA ILE A 259 3.27 0.49 -3.10
C ILE A 259 3.70 -0.23 -1.82
N TYR A 260 3.48 0.39 -0.66
CA TYR A 260 3.84 -0.20 0.63
C TYR A 260 3.15 -1.56 0.84
N TRP A 261 1.85 -1.63 0.61
CA TRP A 261 1.06 -2.84 0.78
C TRP A 261 1.46 -3.95 -0.20
N SER A 262 1.82 -3.60 -1.43
CA SER A 262 2.37 -4.53 -2.43
C SER A 262 3.64 -5.25 -1.97
N PHE A 263 4.47 -4.63 -1.14
CA PHE A 263 5.70 -5.26 -0.63
C PHE A 263 5.54 -6.04 0.67
N ASN A 264 4.48 -5.79 1.44
CA ASN A 264 4.31 -6.37 2.78
C ASN A 264 3.23 -7.44 2.84
N ALA A 265 1.96 -7.05 2.72
CA ALA A 265 0.83 -7.92 3.03
C ALA A 265 -0.06 -8.25 1.81
N ARG A 266 -0.04 -7.43 0.75
CA ARG A 266 -1.03 -7.48 -0.33
C ARG A 266 -0.37 -7.28 -1.70
N PRO A 267 0.16 -8.33 -2.35
CA PRO A 267 0.97 -8.19 -3.56
C PRO A 267 0.28 -7.44 -4.71
N PHE A 268 -1.05 -7.52 -4.80
CA PHE A 268 -1.85 -6.87 -5.83
C PHE A 268 -2.39 -5.48 -5.46
N ALA A 269 -1.98 -4.88 -4.33
CA ALA A 269 -2.51 -3.59 -3.88
C ALA A 269 -2.34 -2.47 -4.92
N LEU A 270 -1.19 -2.41 -5.61
CA LEU A 270 -0.96 -1.45 -6.70
C LEU A 270 -1.91 -1.65 -7.89
N VAL A 271 -2.25 -2.89 -8.22
CA VAL A 271 -3.21 -3.22 -9.29
C VAL A 271 -4.61 -2.80 -8.88
N ASP A 272 -4.99 -3.08 -7.64
CA ASP A 272 -6.28 -2.72 -7.07
C ASP A 272 -6.46 -1.19 -6.99
N TRP A 273 -5.44 -0.46 -6.55
CA TRP A 273 -5.40 1.01 -6.63
C TRP A 273 -5.60 1.50 -8.08
N GLY A 274 -4.85 0.94 -9.03
CA GLY A 274 -4.97 1.32 -10.44
C GLY A 274 -6.37 1.05 -11.02
N ARG A 275 -7.00 -0.08 -10.64
CA ARG A 275 -8.38 -0.42 -11.01
C ARG A 275 -9.39 0.58 -10.46
N ALA A 276 -9.22 1.03 -9.21
CA ALA A 276 -10.12 2.00 -8.59
C ALA A 276 -10.13 3.34 -9.33
N TRP A 277 -8.95 3.83 -9.73
CA TRP A 277 -8.80 5.06 -10.51
C TRP A 277 -9.31 4.90 -11.93
N LEU A 278 -8.93 3.81 -12.62
CA LEU A 278 -9.40 3.53 -13.97
C LEU A 278 -10.93 3.45 -14.04
N TRP A 279 -11.56 2.80 -13.05
CA TRP A 279 -13.01 2.71 -12.97
C TRP A 279 -13.67 4.09 -12.89
N ASN A 280 -13.11 5.03 -12.12
CA ASN A 280 -13.62 6.40 -12.02
C ASN A 280 -13.46 7.19 -13.32
N VAL A 281 -12.35 6.99 -14.05
CA VAL A 281 -12.14 7.58 -15.37
C VAL A 281 -13.19 7.07 -16.37
N VAL A 282 -13.42 5.75 -16.40
CA VAL A 282 -14.41 5.13 -17.29
C VAL A 282 -15.83 5.60 -16.97
N HIS A 283 -16.17 5.77 -15.69
CA HIS A 283 -17.52 6.18 -15.26
C HIS A 283 -17.67 7.69 -15.05
N LEU A 284 -16.73 8.51 -15.56
CA LEU A 284 -16.72 9.95 -15.34
C LEU A 284 -17.97 10.65 -15.88
N GLY A 285 -18.50 10.21 -17.04
CA GLY A 285 -19.75 10.74 -17.61
C GLY A 285 -20.96 10.52 -16.69
N SER A 286 -21.10 9.32 -16.12
CA SER A 286 -22.16 9.05 -15.13
C SER A 286 -21.96 9.83 -13.83
N THR A 287 -20.71 10.00 -13.40
CA THR A 287 -20.36 10.73 -12.16
C THR A 287 -20.67 12.22 -12.29
N THR A 288 -20.40 12.82 -13.45
CA THR A 288 -20.71 14.23 -13.73
C THR A 288 -22.21 14.48 -13.84
N ALA A 289 -22.98 13.54 -14.38
CA ALA A 289 -24.45 13.60 -14.37
C ALA A 289 -25.02 13.57 -12.94
N GLU A 290 -24.52 12.66 -12.09
CA GLU A 290 -24.91 12.60 -10.68
C GLU A 290 -24.45 13.83 -9.88
N ARG A 291 -23.26 14.36 -10.17
CA ARG A 291 -22.78 15.64 -9.62
C ARG A 291 -23.73 16.79 -9.95
N ALA A 292 -24.19 16.87 -11.20
CA ALA A 292 -25.15 17.90 -11.61
C ALA A 292 -26.48 17.78 -10.88
N ARG A 293 -26.94 16.55 -10.57
CA ARG A 293 -28.14 16.30 -9.76
C ARG A 293 -27.93 16.72 -8.31
N ALA A 294 -26.84 16.27 -7.68
CA ALA A 294 -26.51 16.61 -6.29
C ALA A 294 -26.34 18.12 -6.08
N ARG A 295 -25.85 18.85 -7.08
CA ARG A 295 -25.75 20.32 -7.03
C ARG A 295 -27.09 21.04 -7.02
N ARG A 296 -28.17 20.45 -7.56
CA ARG A 296 -29.50 21.09 -7.54
C ARG A 296 -30.14 21.08 -6.17
N SER A 297 -29.84 20.07 -5.36
CA SER A 297 -30.32 19.94 -3.98
C SER A 297 -29.35 20.51 -2.95
N ARG A 298 -28.19 21.02 -3.36
CA ARG A 298 -27.17 21.58 -2.46
C ARG A 298 -27.62 22.92 -1.89
N GLN A 299 -27.64 23.00 -0.55
CA GLN A 299 -27.97 24.18 0.24
C GLN A 299 -26.76 24.69 1.06
N ALA A 300 -25.80 23.81 1.37
CA ALA A 300 -24.61 24.13 2.16
C ALA A 300 -23.31 24.00 1.34
N ASP A 301 -22.24 24.62 1.85
CA ASP A 301 -20.88 24.49 1.29
C ASP A 301 -20.14 23.27 1.86
N ASP A 302 -18.97 22.93 1.31
CA ASP A 302 -18.08 21.85 1.74
C ASP A 302 -17.68 21.98 3.22
N GLY A 303 -17.69 23.21 3.76
CA GLY A 303 -17.47 23.47 5.18
C GLY A 303 -18.41 22.71 6.11
N GLU A 304 -19.64 22.39 5.67
CA GLU A 304 -20.57 21.57 6.44
C GLU A 304 -20.07 20.13 6.60
N LEU A 305 -19.41 19.58 5.56
CA LEU A 305 -18.82 18.25 5.61
C LEU A 305 -17.56 18.24 6.47
N PHE A 306 -16.74 19.29 6.35
CA PHE A 306 -15.47 19.41 7.09
C PHE A 306 -15.65 19.43 8.60
N ARG A 307 -16.81 19.86 9.12
CA ARG A 307 -17.14 19.80 10.55
C ARG A 307 -17.17 18.39 11.13
N TYR A 308 -17.51 17.40 10.30
CA TYR A 308 -17.59 16.00 10.69
C TYR A 308 -16.39 15.19 10.18
N GLN A 309 -15.36 15.89 9.70
CA GLN A 309 -14.14 15.27 9.23
C GLN A 309 -13.01 15.42 10.23
N ILE A 310 -12.27 14.33 10.41
CA ILE A 310 -11.04 14.37 11.20
C ILE A 310 -9.93 15.05 10.40
N LYS A 311 -9.03 15.75 11.10
CA LYS A 311 -7.88 16.41 10.48
C LYS A 311 -6.83 15.38 10.03
N GLY A 312 -6.25 15.57 8.84
CA GLY A 312 -5.22 14.69 8.29
C GLY A 312 -5.78 13.52 7.49
N SER A 313 -4.97 12.50 7.21
CA SER A 313 -5.39 11.31 6.45
C SER A 313 -5.44 10.07 7.34
N VAL A 314 -6.57 9.36 7.33
CA VAL A 314 -6.75 8.09 8.04
C VAL A 314 -5.82 7.03 7.48
N GLU A 315 -5.69 6.95 6.15
CA GLU A 315 -4.83 5.95 5.50
C GLU A 315 -3.37 6.12 5.90
N LEU A 316 -2.87 7.37 5.95
CA LEU A 316 -1.51 7.64 6.40
C LEU A 316 -1.33 7.33 7.89
N ARG A 317 -2.31 7.63 8.74
CA ARG A 317 -2.26 7.27 10.17
C ARG A 317 -2.15 5.75 10.36
N GLY A 318 -2.95 4.97 9.63
CA GLY A 318 -2.90 3.50 9.68
C GLY A 318 -1.57 2.93 9.20
N LEU A 319 -1.03 3.47 8.10
CA LEU A 319 0.30 3.11 7.61
C LEU A 319 1.38 3.47 8.65
N ALA A 320 1.28 4.64 9.26
CA ALA A 320 2.22 5.10 10.28
C ALA A 320 2.11 4.32 11.60
N ALA A 321 0.93 3.84 11.98
CA ALA A 321 0.71 2.97 13.14
C ALA A 321 1.35 1.59 12.94
N GLN A 322 1.28 1.02 11.73
CA GLN A 322 2.00 -0.23 11.42
C GLN A 322 3.51 -0.07 11.43
N PHE A 323 4.02 1.09 11.02
CA PHE A 323 5.44 1.39 11.22
C PHE A 323 5.80 1.51 12.70
N GLY A 324 4.86 1.95 13.54
CA GLY A 324 5.00 2.09 15.00
C GLY A 324 4.94 0.76 15.75
N SER A 325 4.06 -0.18 15.38
CA SER A 325 3.97 -1.49 16.04
C SER A 325 5.18 -2.39 15.79
N ILE A 326 6.00 -2.09 14.77
CA ILE A 326 7.32 -2.72 14.56
C ILE A 326 8.36 -2.21 15.60
N ILE A 327 8.04 -1.17 16.36
CA ILE A 327 8.92 -0.48 17.33
C ILE A 327 8.59 -0.89 18.78
N GLN A 328 7.38 -1.39 19.05
CA GLN A 328 6.87 -1.60 20.42
C GLN A 328 7.33 -2.88 21.12
N ASP A 329 8.23 -3.67 20.54
CA ASP A 329 8.80 -4.85 21.23
C ASP A 329 9.98 -4.51 22.17
N ASP A 330 10.30 -3.23 22.44
CA ASP A 330 11.49 -2.85 23.24
C ASP A 330 11.34 -1.58 24.11
N ALA A 331 10.13 -1.17 24.50
CA ALA A 331 9.97 -0.04 25.43
C ALA A 331 8.82 -0.26 26.42
N ASP A 332 9.14 -0.93 27.53
CA ASP A 332 8.45 -0.72 28.80
C ASP A 332 9.02 0.57 29.41
N GLU A 333 8.19 1.62 29.49
CA GLU A 333 8.13 2.69 30.50
C GLU A 333 7.42 3.93 29.91
N ASP A 334 6.53 4.49 30.74
CA ASP A 334 5.77 5.74 30.59
C ASP A 334 4.41 5.68 29.86
N GLU A 335 3.46 5.01 30.52
CA GLU A 335 2.05 4.86 30.15
C GLU A 335 1.18 6.11 30.45
N GLN A 336 1.75 7.23 30.93
CA GLN A 336 0.98 8.40 31.38
C GLN A 336 1.14 9.67 30.52
N ASP A 337 2.09 9.73 29.59
CA ASP A 337 2.28 10.91 28.71
C ASP A 337 1.53 10.81 27.36
N LEU A 338 0.88 9.66 27.08
CA LEU A 338 0.30 9.35 25.77
C LEU A 338 -1.13 9.90 25.56
N GLU A 339 -1.93 10.05 26.62
CA GLU A 339 -3.30 10.59 26.50
C GLU A 339 -3.33 12.09 26.17
N GLN A 340 -2.34 12.86 26.64
CA GLN A 340 -2.24 14.29 26.31
C GLN A 340 -1.66 14.55 24.91
N LEU A 341 -0.80 13.65 24.42
CA LEU A 341 -0.22 13.74 23.06
C LEU A 341 -1.22 13.31 21.97
N PHE A 342 -2.26 12.55 22.30
CA PHE A 342 -3.28 12.08 21.35
C PHE A 342 -4.20 13.21 20.83
N ASN A 343 -4.30 14.33 21.55
CA ASN A 343 -5.20 15.43 21.22
C ASN A 343 -4.59 16.57 20.39
N GLN A 344 -3.30 16.52 20.01
CA GLN A 344 -2.68 17.55 19.17
C GLN A 344 -2.03 16.96 17.91
N GLY A 345 -2.62 17.25 16.75
CA GLY A 345 -2.33 16.67 15.44
C GLY A 345 -0.99 17.03 14.78
N VAL A 346 0.13 17.05 15.52
CA VAL A 346 1.46 17.39 14.99
C VAL A 346 2.44 16.19 14.97
N ALA A 347 1.99 14.99 15.35
CA ALA A 347 2.84 13.80 15.46
C ALA A 347 3.27 13.11 14.14
N VAL A 348 3.03 13.72 12.96
CA VAL A 348 3.58 13.22 11.68
C VAL A 348 4.97 13.81 11.41
N TRP A 349 5.25 15.02 11.88
CA TRP A 349 6.49 15.75 11.60
C TRP A 349 7.65 15.40 12.54
N HIS A 350 7.37 14.81 13.70
CA HIS A 350 8.39 14.42 14.68
C HIS A 350 8.82 12.96 14.56
N ARG A 351 8.43 12.24 13.49
CA ARG A 351 8.89 10.87 13.22
C ARG A 351 10.14 10.91 12.33
N PRO A 352 11.36 10.79 12.88
CA PRO A 352 12.60 10.99 12.13
C PRO A 352 12.73 10.03 10.94
N ALA A 353 12.12 8.84 11.02
CA ALA A 353 12.15 7.84 9.94
C ALA A 353 11.32 8.23 8.71
N LEU A 354 10.14 8.83 8.89
CA LEU A 354 9.27 9.24 7.78
C LEU A 354 9.83 10.49 7.11
N VAL A 355 10.29 11.45 7.92
CA VAL A 355 10.98 12.66 7.45
C VAL A 355 12.25 12.27 6.70
N ALA A 356 13.11 11.40 7.25
CA ALA A 356 14.34 10.97 6.57
C ALA A 356 14.05 10.18 5.28
N SER A 357 12.96 9.39 5.21
CA SER A 357 12.59 8.66 4.00
C SER A 357 12.06 9.60 2.91
N ILE A 358 11.24 10.59 3.27
CA ILE A 358 10.76 11.63 2.34
C ILE A 358 11.93 12.50 1.88
N PHE A 359 12.78 12.98 2.80
CA PHE A 359 13.98 13.74 2.46
C PHE A 359 14.96 12.94 1.63
N GLY A 360 15.14 11.64 1.92
CA GLY A 360 15.96 10.74 1.09
C GLY A 360 15.40 10.58 -0.31
N LEU A 361 14.09 10.42 -0.46
CA LEU A 361 13.42 10.33 -1.76
C LEU A 361 13.51 11.65 -2.53
N ILE A 362 13.29 12.78 -1.87
CA ILE A 362 13.43 14.13 -2.45
C ILE A 362 14.89 14.38 -2.83
N TYR A 363 15.85 13.96 -2.00
CA TYR A 363 17.28 14.11 -2.26
C TYR A 363 17.72 13.27 -3.46
N VAL A 364 17.24 12.03 -3.58
CA VAL A 364 17.48 11.18 -4.76
C VAL A 364 16.82 11.78 -6.00
N ALA A 365 15.59 12.28 -5.90
CA ALA A 365 14.93 12.96 -7.01
C ALA A 365 15.69 14.24 -7.44
N ALA A 366 16.22 14.99 -6.48
CA ALA A 366 17.02 16.18 -6.73
C ALA A 366 18.40 15.86 -7.34
N LEU A 367 19.06 14.80 -6.88
CA LEU A 367 20.33 14.32 -7.44
C LEU A 367 20.16 13.75 -8.85
N THR A 368 19.05 13.07 -9.11
CA THR A 368 18.76 12.46 -10.42
C THR A 368 18.09 13.42 -11.39
N ARG A 369 17.78 14.67 -10.99
CA ARG A 369 17.07 15.66 -11.82
C ARG A 369 17.76 15.92 -13.16
N SER A 370 19.10 15.96 -13.18
CA SER A 370 19.88 16.16 -14.40
C SER A 370 19.82 14.94 -15.32
N LEU A 371 19.66 13.72 -14.77
CA LEU A 371 19.45 12.52 -15.58
C LEU A 371 18.08 12.55 -16.29
N TRP A 372 17.06 13.15 -15.67
CA TRP A 372 15.74 13.31 -16.27
C TRP A 372 15.70 14.44 -17.31
N ALA A 373 16.43 15.53 -17.07
CA ALA A 373 16.46 16.69 -17.97
C ALA A 373 17.41 16.49 -19.16
N ASP A 374 18.62 16.01 -18.89
CA ASP A 374 19.73 15.97 -19.86
C ASP A 374 20.02 14.54 -20.36
N GLY A 375 19.39 13.51 -19.77
CA GLY A 375 19.67 12.11 -20.05
C GLY A 375 20.96 11.61 -19.39
N MET A 376 21.36 10.37 -19.70
CA MET A 376 22.66 9.86 -19.25
C MET A 376 23.80 10.44 -20.09
N PRO A 377 24.94 10.80 -19.48
CA PRO A 377 26.15 11.14 -20.22
C PRO A 377 26.54 9.97 -21.12
N SER A 378 26.85 10.23 -22.40
CA SER A 378 27.21 9.18 -23.36
C SER A 378 28.69 8.83 -23.30
N VAL A 379 29.11 8.00 -22.34
CA VAL A 379 30.50 7.58 -22.13
C VAL A 379 30.59 6.07 -21.88
N GLY A 380 31.47 5.36 -22.59
CA GLY A 380 31.69 3.92 -22.38
C GLY A 380 30.42 3.07 -22.61
N PHE A 381 29.92 2.40 -21.57
CA PHE A 381 28.75 1.51 -21.65
C PHE A 381 27.39 2.25 -21.68
N THR A 382 27.41 3.57 -21.75
CA THR A 382 26.21 4.44 -21.85
C THR A 382 26.04 5.07 -23.23
N LEU A 383 26.66 4.48 -24.26
CA LEU A 383 26.46 4.88 -25.65
C LEU A 383 24.97 4.88 -26.03
N PRO A 384 24.53 5.82 -26.89
CA PRO A 384 23.12 5.91 -27.27
C PRO A 384 22.65 4.60 -27.87
N LEU A 385 21.65 4.02 -27.20
CA LEU A 385 20.92 2.84 -27.65
C LEU A 385 20.08 3.19 -28.88
N ALA A 386 19.83 2.22 -29.76
CA ALA A 386 19.03 2.44 -30.96
C ALA A 386 17.60 2.92 -30.61
N ASP A 387 17.05 3.80 -31.44
CA ASP A 387 15.75 4.46 -31.19
C ASP A 387 14.55 3.49 -31.17
N HIS A 388 14.69 2.31 -31.78
CA HIS A 388 13.64 1.31 -31.91
C HIS A 388 13.94 0.06 -31.08
N ALA A 389 13.15 -0.14 -30.01
CA ALA A 389 13.25 -1.30 -29.10
C ALA A 389 13.19 -2.65 -29.82
N TYR A 390 12.37 -2.77 -30.86
CA TYR A 390 12.20 -4.01 -31.61
C TYR A 390 13.50 -4.45 -32.31
N ASP A 391 14.24 -3.51 -32.88
CA ASP A 391 15.48 -3.81 -33.60
C ASP A 391 16.58 -4.25 -32.63
N VAL A 392 16.64 -3.61 -31.46
CA VAL A 392 17.57 -4.02 -30.38
C VAL A 392 17.22 -5.41 -29.86
N LEU A 393 15.94 -5.71 -29.60
CA LEU A 393 15.51 -7.04 -29.15
C LEU A 393 15.77 -8.12 -30.19
N ARG A 394 15.53 -7.82 -31.48
CA ARG A 394 15.82 -8.73 -32.58
C ARG A 394 17.32 -8.98 -32.72
N ALA A 395 18.16 -7.94 -32.61
CA ALA A 395 19.60 -8.07 -32.66
C ALA A 395 20.16 -8.82 -31.44
N TYR A 396 19.61 -8.55 -30.24
CA TYR A 396 19.93 -9.26 -29.00
C TYR A 396 19.60 -10.76 -29.10
N ALA A 397 18.40 -11.11 -29.59
CA ALA A 397 18.00 -12.50 -29.82
C ALA A 397 18.78 -13.17 -30.97
N GLY A 398 19.18 -12.39 -31.97
CA GLY A 398 19.98 -12.84 -33.11
C GLY A 398 21.48 -12.96 -32.84
N GLY A 399 21.96 -12.57 -31.65
CA GLY A 399 23.38 -12.64 -31.27
C GLY A 399 24.28 -11.65 -32.02
N TRP A 400 23.72 -10.58 -32.58
CA TRP A 400 24.46 -9.57 -33.33
C TRP A 400 24.59 -8.28 -32.51
N ASN A 401 25.81 -7.87 -32.15
CA ASN A 401 26.05 -6.61 -31.46
C ASN A 401 25.97 -5.44 -32.45
N LEU A 402 25.16 -4.43 -32.13
CA LEU A 402 24.97 -3.22 -32.95
C LEU A 402 26.02 -2.13 -32.67
N GLY A 403 26.91 -2.34 -31.70
CA GLY A 403 27.95 -1.36 -31.34
C GLY A 403 29.02 -1.21 -32.44
N GLY A 404 29.39 0.04 -32.73
CA GLY A 404 30.44 0.37 -33.71
C GLY A 404 30.05 -0.04 -35.13
N LEU A 405 30.88 -0.85 -35.80
CA LEU A 405 30.61 -1.42 -37.14
C LEU A 405 29.81 -2.73 -37.07
N GLY A 406 29.40 -3.15 -35.88
CA GLY A 406 28.77 -4.43 -35.62
C GLY A 406 29.79 -5.54 -35.31
N SER A 407 29.43 -6.45 -34.40
CA SER A 407 30.28 -7.61 -34.07
C SER A 407 29.44 -8.81 -33.62
N GLY A 408 30.01 -10.02 -33.72
CA GLY A 408 29.39 -11.25 -33.20
C GLY A 408 29.54 -11.46 -31.69
N GLN A 409 30.01 -10.44 -30.96
CA GLN A 409 30.10 -10.51 -29.50
C GLN A 409 28.70 -10.42 -28.89
N PRO A 410 28.39 -11.10 -27.78
CA PRO A 410 27.11 -10.95 -27.12
C PRO A 410 26.88 -9.50 -26.69
N MET A 411 25.65 -9.03 -26.82
CA MET A 411 25.27 -7.76 -26.24
C MET A 411 25.24 -7.87 -24.70
N PRO A 412 25.65 -6.83 -23.96
CA PRO A 412 25.48 -6.79 -22.52
C PRO A 412 24.00 -6.97 -22.13
N PRO A 413 23.66 -7.77 -21.11
CA PRO A 413 22.28 -7.98 -20.67
C PRO A 413 21.53 -6.69 -20.30
N ALA A 414 22.25 -5.66 -19.89
CA ALA A 414 21.69 -4.34 -19.62
C ALA A 414 21.02 -3.70 -20.86
N VAL A 415 21.57 -3.93 -22.06
CA VAL A 415 21.01 -3.45 -23.34
C VAL A 415 19.68 -4.13 -23.63
N GLY A 416 19.64 -5.47 -23.50
CA GLY A 416 18.41 -6.24 -23.67
C GLY A 416 17.33 -5.85 -22.67
N ALA A 417 17.70 -5.68 -21.39
CA ALA A 417 16.78 -5.22 -20.34
C ALA A 417 16.20 -3.84 -20.63
N THR A 418 17.03 -2.91 -21.13
CA THR A 418 16.56 -1.57 -21.51
C THR A 418 15.58 -1.63 -22.66
N ALA A 419 15.86 -2.45 -23.67
CA ALA A 419 14.97 -2.62 -24.82
C ALA A 419 13.61 -3.23 -24.41
N VAL A 420 13.58 -4.15 -23.43
CA VAL A 420 12.32 -4.65 -22.85
C VAL A 420 11.54 -3.53 -22.17
N VAL A 421 12.21 -2.72 -21.33
CA VAL A 421 11.55 -1.58 -20.66
C VAL A 421 11.02 -0.59 -21.69
N GLN A 422 11.84 -0.24 -22.69
CA GLN A 422 11.48 0.63 -23.80
C GLN A 422 10.26 0.08 -24.57
N PHE A 423 10.20 -1.22 -24.83
CA PHE A 423 9.07 -1.87 -25.51
C PHE A 423 7.77 -1.78 -24.71
N VAL A 424 7.83 -1.96 -23.38
CA VAL A 424 6.67 -1.94 -22.48
C VAL A 424 6.19 -0.52 -22.22
N THR A 425 7.09 0.41 -21.91
CA THR A 425 6.73 1.79 -21.51
C THR A 425 6.58 2.73 -22.70
N ARG A 426 7.06 2.34 -23.89
CA ARG A 426 7.19 3.18 -25.09
C ARG A 426 8.01 4.46 -24.85
N PHE A 427 8.86 4.44 -23.84
CA PHE A 427 9.79 5.54 -23.56
C PHE A 427 10.89 5.61 -24.62
N SER A 428 11.56 6.76 -24.72
CA SER A 428 12.83 6.84 -25.43
C SER A 428 13.89 6.01 -24.70
N ALA A 429 14.89 5.52 -25.42
CA ALA A 429 15.96 4.71 -24.84
C ALA A 429 16.68 5.38 -23.64
N PRO A 430 17.05 6.69 -23.67
CA PRO A 430 17.65 7.36 -22.51
C PRO A 430 16.67 7.49 -21.33
N MET A 431 15.37 7.66 -21.59
CA MET A 431 14.36 7.74 -20.53
C MET A 431 14.09 6.37 -19.89
N ALA A 432 14.14 5.29 -20.68
CA ALA A 432 14.09 3.93 -20.15
C ALA A 432 15.30 3.60 -19.26
N ALA A 433 16.51 3.93 -19.71
CA ALA A 433 17.73 3.73 -18.92
C ALA A 433 17.72 4.55 -17.61
N THR A 434 17.26 5.80 -17.68
CA THR A 434 17.10 6.68 -16.51
C THR A 434 16.08 6.11 -15.53
N GLY A 435 14.91 5.71 -16.01
CA GLY A 435 13.87 5.08 -15.19
C GLY A 435 14.37 3.80 -14.50
N MET A 436 15.12 2.95 -15.21
CA MET A 436 15.74 1.76 -14.62
C MET A 436 16.75 2.09 -13.52
N THR A 437 17.54 3.15 -13.68
CA THR A 437 18.55 3.58 -12.69
C THR A 437 17.91 4.14 -11.43
N VAL A 438 16.89 4.96 -11.60
CA VAL A 438 16.09 5.49 -10.48
C VAL A 438 15.38 4.34 -9.76
N GLY A 439 14.78 3.42 -10.51
CA GLY A 439 14.16 2.22 -9.96
C GLY A 439 15.15 1.34 -9.19
N ALA A 440 16.33 1.10 -9.73
CA ALA A 440 17.40 0.34 -9.07
C ALA A 440 17.86 1.04 -7.77
N SER A 441 17.99 2.37 -7.78
CA SER A 441 18.35 3.16 -6.60
C SER A 441 17.28 3.04 -5.49
N ALA A 442 16.00 3.14 -5.85
CA ALA A 442 14.90 2.93 -4.91
C ALA A 442 14.91 1.50 -4.33
N LEU A 443 15.13 0.49 -5.18
CA LEU A 443 15.27 -0.90 -4.74
C LEU A 443 16.46 -1.11 -3.82
N ALA A 444 17.60 -0.44 -4.06
CA ALA A 444 18.78 -0.50 -3.21
C ALA A 444 18.47 0.05 -1.81
N ILE A 445 17.82 1.21 -1.71
CA ILE A 445 17.44 1.83 -0.43
C ILE A 445 16.59 0.87 0.40
N VAL A 446 15.50 0.36 -0.20
CA VAL A 446 14.59 -0.57 0.48
C VAL A 446 15.31 -1.87 0.86
N GLY A 447 16.14 -2.38 -0.04
CA GLY A 447 16.93 -3.59 0.16
C GLY A 447 17.91 -3.45 1.33
N VAL A 448 18.62 -2.32 1.43
CA VAL A 448 19.55 -2.05 2.54
C VAL A 448 18.80 -1.92 3.86
N VAL A 449 17.73 -1.11 3.91
CA VAL A 449 16.91 -1.00 5.13
C VAL A 449 16.44 -2.38 5.61
N ARG A 450 16.02 -3.24 4.66
CA ARG A 450 15.61 -4.62 4.96
C ARG A 450 16.78 -5.46 5.47
N LEU A 451 17.91 -5.49 4.77
CA LEU A 451 19.11 -6.23 5.14
C LEU A 451 19.55 -5.85 6.56
N LEU A 452 19.73 -4.55 6.81
CA LEU A 452 20.23 -4.05 8.09
C LEU A 452 19.21 -4.25 9.23
N ARG A 453 17.91 -4.19 8.95
CA ARG A 453 16.87 -4.59 9.91
C ARG A 453 17.05 -6.05 10.34
N ARG A 454 17.38 -6.95 9.42
CA ARG A 454 17.62 -8.37 9.74
C ARG A 454 18.91 -8.62 10.51
N LEU A 455 19.86 -7.70 10.40
CA LEU A 455 21.12 -7.76 11.15
C LEU A 455 20.99 -7.21 12.57
N GLY A 456 19.87 -6.55 12.91
CA GLY A 456 19.58 -6.02 14.25
C GLY A 456 20.01 -4.56 14.45
N ILE A 457 20.27 -3.81 13.37
CA ILE A 457 20.80 -2.44 13.43
C ILE A 457 19.68 -1.44 13.74
N GLY A 458 19.98 -0.39 14.52
CA GLY A 458 19.05 0.70 14.91
C GLY A 458 18.49 1.52 13.73
N GLN A 459 17.41 2.30 13.93
CA GLN A 459 16.69 2.97 12.83
C GLN A 459 17.51 4.03 12.09
N ILE A 460 18.09 4.97 12.82
CA ILE A 460 18.86 6.09 12.26
C ILE A 460 20.04 5.59 11.38
N PRO A 461 20.91 4.67 11.85
CA PRO A 461 22.00 4.16 11.03
C PRO A 461 21.51 3.39 9.79
N ARG A 462 20.37 2.69 9.87
CA ARG A 462 19.79 1.99 8.69
C ARG A 462 19.44 2.92 7.54
N TYR A 463 18.82 4.06 7.86
CA TYR A 463 18.43 5.04 6.84
C TYR A 463 19.66 5.78 6.31
N ALA A 464 20.59 6.18 7.19
CA ALA A 464 21.85 6.79 6.78
C ALA A 464 22.62 5.87 5.83
N ALA A 465 22.73 4.59 6.16
CA ALA A 465 23.36 3.57 5.34
C ALA A 465 22.69 3.38 3.96
N SER A 466 21.36 3.45 3.91
CA SER A 466 20.61 3.36 2.66
C SER A 466 20.82 4.57 1.75
N VAL A 467 21.11 5.75 2.30
CA VAL A 467 21.50 6.93 1.52
C VAL A 467 22.95 6.81 1.06
N ILE A 468 23.85 6.32 1.94
CA ILE A 468 25.27 6.12 1.63
C ILE A 468 25.47 5.13 0.47
N ILE A 469 24.65 4.08 0.34
CA ILE A 469 24.83 3.14 -0.78
C ILE A 469 24.50 3.78 -2.14
N VAL A 470 23.51 4.68 -2.20
CA VAL A 470 23.05 5.29 -3.46
C VAL A 470 23.78 6.59 -3.78
N ALA A 471 24.15 7.37 -2.77
CA ALA A 471 24.74 8.70 -2.93
C ALA A 471 26.16 8.82 -2.34
N GLY A 472 26.71 7.72 -1.82
CA GLY A 472 28.05 7.71 -1.21
C GLY A 472 29.17 7.40 -2.20
N PRO A 473 30.40 7.21 -1.66
CA PRO A 473 31.61 7.07 -2.46
C PRO A 473 31.58 5.91 -3.46
N ALA A 474 30.89 4.80 -3.12
CA ALA A 474 30.76 3.64 -4.01
C ALA A 474 29.94 3.97 -5.27
N ALA A 475 28.79 4.64 -5.12
CA ALA A 475 27.97 5.07 -6.25
C ALA A 475 28.68 6.13 -7.10
N ALA A 476 29.38 7.08 -6.47
CA ALA A 476 30.19 8.07 -7.17
C ALA A 476 31.34 7.41 -7.97
N ALA A 477 32.02 6.43 -7.38
CA ALA A 477 33.08 5.68 -8.06
C ALA A 477 32.53 4.91 -9.28
N ILE A 478 31.41 4.19 -9.12
CA ILE A 478 30.77 3.47 -10.23
C ILE A 478 30.31 4.43 -11.34
N GLY A 479 29.75 5.58 -10.97
CA GLY A 479 29.37 6.63 -11.91
C GLY A 479 30.57 7.17 -12.70
N SER A 480 31.71 7.39 -12.04
CA SER A 480 32.94 7.86 -12.69
C SER A 480 33.54 6.86 -13.67
N LEU A 481 33.30 5.56 -13.45
CA LEU A 481 33.74 4.48 -14.34
C LEU A 481 32.84 4.33 -15.59
N ALA A 482 31.74 5.09 -15.67
CA ALA A 482 30.72 4.97 -16.72
C ALA A 482 30.20 3.53 -16.92
N TYR A 483 30.24 2.72 -15.86
CA TYR A 483 29.83 1.32 -15.86
C TYR A 483 28.39 1.17 -15.37
N TRP A 484 27.46 1.59 -16.22
CA TRP A 484 26.04 1.65 -15.90
C TRP A 484 25.39 0.35 -15.39
N PRO A 485 25.72 -0.86 -15.92
CA PRO A 485 25.16 -2.11 -15.42
C PRO A 485 25.35 -2.31 -13.91
N ALA A 486 26.43 -1.79 -13.33
CA ALA A 486 26.67 -1.90 -11.90
C ALA A 486 25.71 -1.08 -11.04
N LEU A 487 25.21 0.06 -11.54
CA LEU A 487 24.17 0.82 -10.86
C LEU A 487 22.85 0.04 -10.80
N LEU A 488 22.54 -0.75 -11.84
CA LEU A 488 21.40 -1.65 -11.85
C LEU A 488 21.59 -2.83 -10.89
N ALA A 489 22.80 -3.39 -10.83
CA ALA A 489 23.13 -4.50 -9.93
C ALA A 489 23.03 -4.09 -8.45
N MET A 490 23.41 -2.84 -8.13
CA MET A 490 23.30 -2.27 -6.79
C MET A 490 21.87 -2.30 -6.23
N GLY A 491 20.86 -2.26 -7.10
CA GLY A 491 19.44 -2.33 -6.70
C GLY A 491 19.02 -3.65 -6.08
N THR A 492 19.51 -4.78 -6.60
CA THR A 492 19.08 -6.12 -6.15
C THR A 492 20.08 -6.78 -5.20
N LEU A 493 21.33 -6.28 -5.14
CA LEU A 493 22.39 -6.86 -4.31
C LEU A 493 22.03 -6.97 -2.82
N PRO A 494 21.47 -5.94 -2.15
CA PRO A 494 21.09 -6.05 -0.73
C PRO A 494 20.01 -7.11 -0.48
N TRP A 495 19.15 -7.37 -1.45
CA TRP A 495 18.09 -8.37 -1.37
C TRP A 495 18.66 -9.79 -1.41
N ALA A 496 19.65 -10.01 -2.28
CA ALA A 496 20.39 -11.28 -2.33
C ALA A 496 21.12 -11.56 -1.01
N LEU A 497 21.74 -10.54 -0.41
CA LEU A 497 22.40 -10.67 0.90
C LEU A 497 21.40 -10.90 2.03
N ALA A 498 20.25 -10.23 2.02
CA ALA A 498 19.21 -10.42 3.04
C ALA A 498 18.68 -11.88 3.05
N ALA A 499 18.64 -12.52 1.89
CA ALA A 499 18.23 -13.91 1.75
C ALA A 499 19.17 -14.92 2.44
N VAL A 500 20.44 -14.58 2.61
CA VAL A 500 21.43 -15.42 3.32
C VAL A 500 21.10 -15.48 4.82
N VAL A 501 20.63 -14.36 5.38
CA VAL A 501 20.30 -14.22 6.81
C VAL A 501 18.91 -14.79 7.11
N GLU A 502 17.95 -14.65 6.18
CA GLU A 502 16.57 -15.08 6.39
C GLU A 502 16.39 -16.62 6.36
N PRO A 503 15.69 -17.23 7.33
CA PRO A 503 15.33 -18.64 7.27
C PRO A 503 14.27 -18.91 6.19
N LEU A 504 14.35 -20.06 5.52
CA LEU A 504 13.34 -20.48 4.54
C LEU A 504 11.99 -20.78 5.24
N PRO A 505 10.85 -20.39 4.63
CA PRO A 505 9.53 -20.55 5.24
C PRO A 505 9.14 -22.04 5.29
N ALA A 506 8.18 -22.44 6.13
CA ALA A 506 7.87 -23.86 6.33
C ALA A 506 7.15 -24.50 5.12
N THR A 507 6.24 -23.78 4.47
CA THR A 507 5.32 -24.31 3.45
C THR A 507 5.94 -24.36 2.05
N LEU A 508 5.73 -25.45 1.30
CA LEU A 508 6.33 -25.66 -0.04
C LEU A 508 6.04 -24.51 -1.03
N ARG A 509 4.77 -24.06 -1.13
CA ARG A 509 4.38 -22.95 -2.01
C ARG A 509 5.11 -21.65 -1.68
N SER A 510 5.22 -21.33 -0.39
CA SER A 510 5.94 -20.15 0.09
C SER A 510 7.47 -20.26 -0.10
N ARG A 511 8.03 -21.47 0.01
CA ARG A 511 9.44 -21.75 -0.26
C ARG A 511 9.77 -21.51 -1.73
N LEU A 512 8.99 -22.08 -2.64
CA LEU A 512 9.18 -21.90 -4.09
C LEU A 512 9.08 -20.43 -4.48
N GLY A 513 8.07 -19.71 -3.99
CA GLY A 513 7.93 -18.27 -4.23
C GLY A 513 9.07 -17.42 -3.65
N ARG A 514 9.73 -17.86 -2.57
CA ARG A 514 10.92 -17.18 -2.03
C ARG A 514 12.17 -17.50 -2.85
N LEU A 515 12.40 -18.76 -3.19
CA LEU A 515 13.54 -19.18 -4.00
C LEU A 515 13.53 -18.52 -5.38
N ALA A 516 12.35 -18.40 -6.01
CA ALA A 516 12.20 -17.67 -7.27
C ALA A 516 12.61 -16.19 -7.13
N ARG A 517 12.19 -15.51 -6.07
CA ARG A 517 12.60 -14.11 -5.81
C ARG A 517 14.10 -13.96 -5.57
N ILE A 518 14.70 -14.90 -4.84
CA ILE A 518 16.14 -14.93 -4.59
C ILE A 518 16.91 -15.15 -5.90
N ALA A 519 16.48 -16.12 -6.69
CA ALA A 519 17.07 -16.41 -8.00
C ALA A 519 16.98 -15.20 -8.93
N LEU A 520 15.85 -14.48 -8.94
CA LEU A 520 15.71 -13.24 -9.70
C LEU A 520 16.63 -12.13 -9.19
N ALA A 521 16.72 -11.92 -7.86
CA ALA A 521 17.53 -10.85 -7.30
C ALA A 521 19.04 -11.06 -7.54
N VAL A 522 19.53 -12.27 -7.25
CA VAL A 522 20.94 -12.63 -7.43
C VAL A 522 21.28 -12.84 -8.90
N GLY A 523 20.35 -13.39 -9.69
CA GLY A 523 20.48 -13.60 -11.11
C GLY A 523 20.52 -12.28 -11.89
N TRP A 524 19.70 -11.30 -11.50
CA TRP A 524 19.78 -9.95 -12.04
C TRP A 524 21.14 -9.29 -11.74
N ALA A 525 21.60 -9.35 -10.49
CA ALA A 525 22.90 -8.79 -10.11
C ALA A 525 24.05 -9.45 -10.88
N ALA A 526 24.03 -10.78 -11.00
CA ALA A 526 25.02 -11.55 -11.75
C ALA A 526 24.94 -11.32 -13.27
N ALA A 527 23.75 -11.14 -13.84
CA ALA A 527 23.60 -10.83 -15.25
C ALA A 527 24.21 -9.45 -15.61
N MET A 528 24.07 -8.47 -14.69
CA MET A 528 24.64 -7.14 -14.87
C MET A 528 26.16 -7.10 -14.59
N VAL A 529 26.60 -7.77 -13.52
CA VAL A 529 28.01 -7.83 -13.09
C VAL A 529 28.31 -9.27 -12.63
N PRO A 530 28.86 -10.13 -13.53
CA PRO A 530 29.04 -11.56 -13.28
C PRO A 530 29.72 -11.94 -11.96
N PRO A 531 30.80 -11.26 -11.53
CA PRO A 531 31.47 -11.65 -10.29
C PRO A 531 30.63 -11.48 -9.02
N LEU A 532 29.52 -10.74 -9.06
CA LEU A 532 28.61 -10.59 -7.92
C LEU A 532 27.93 -11.90 -7.51
N VAL A 533 27.92 -12.93 -8.37
CA VAL A 533 27.36 -14.25 -8.03
C VAL A 533 28.02 -14.88 -6.82
N VAL A 534 29.30 -14.56 -6.55
CA VAL A 534 30.10 -15.14 -5.45
C VAL A 534 29.87 -14.40 -4.13
N LEU A 535 29.39 -13.16 -4.19
CA LEU A 535 29.25 -12.30 -3.01
C LEU A 535 28.34 -12.87 -1.92
N PRO A 536 27.18 -13.49 -2.20
CA PRO A 536 26.34 -14.10 -1.17
C PRO A 536 27.00 -15.29 -0.46
N ALA A 537 27.85 -16.06 -1.15
CA ALA A 537 28.62 -17.15 -0.55
C ALA A 537 29.69 -16.61 0.42
N ILE A 538 30.43 -15.57 0.01
CA ILE A 538 31.42 -14.90 0.87
C ILE A 538 30.71 -14.29 2.10
N PHE A 539 29.62 -13.57 1.87
CA PHE A 539 28.84 -12.97 2.95
C PHE A 539 28.28 -14.04 3.91
N GLY A 540 27.77 -15.16 3.39
CA GLY A 540 27.29 -16.27 4.20
C GLY A 540 28.39 -16.95 5.02
N LEU A 541 29.60 -17.06 4.47
CA LEU A 541 30.76 -17.58 5.20
C LEU A 541 31.17 -16.64 6.34
N VAL A 542 31.31 -15.35 6.05
CA VAL A 542 31.65 -14.32 7.06
C VAL A 542 30.59 -14.27 8.15
N TRP A 543 29.31 -14.33 7.77
CA TRP A 543 28.18 -14.36 8.72
C TRP A 543 28.15 -15.65 9.56
N ALA A 544 28.50 -16.79 8.97
CA ALA A 544 28.60 -18.06 9.68
C ALA A 544 29.67 -18.04 10.77
N VAL A 545 30.83 -17.44 10.48
CA VAL A 545 31.90 -17.23 11.46
C VAL A 545 31.44 -16.29 12.56
N ALA A 546 30.81 -15.17 12.20
CA ALA A 546 30.38 -14.14 13.13
C ALA A 546 29.32 -14.61 14.14
N ARG A 547 28.33 -15.39 13.68
CA ARG A 547 27.21 -15.87 14.50
C ARG A 547 27.36 -17.32 14.95
N LYS A 548 28.51 -17.96 14.69
CA LYS A 548 28.76 -19.40 14.91
C LYS A 548 27.66 -20.30 14.33
N ASN A 549 27.14 -19.95 13.16
CA ASN A 549 26.00 -20.62 12.53
C ASN A 549 26.34 -21.11 11.11
N LEU A 550 26.81 -22.35 11.01
CA LEU A 550 27.25 -22.96 9.76
C LEU A 550 26.13 -23.07 8.70
N ARG A 551 24.85 -23.07 9.13
CA ARG A 551 23.70 -23.11 8.20
C ARG A 551 23.65 -21.87 7.30
N SER A 552 24.21 -20.74 7.73
CA SER A 552 24.23 -19.51 6.93
C SER A 552 25.25 -19.56 5.79
N ALA A 553 26.36 -20.29 5.94
CA ALA A 553 27.29 -20.57 4.84
C ALA A 553 26.61 -21.43 3.76
N GLY A 554 25.88 -22.47 4.17
CA GLY A 554 25.08 -23.29 3.24
C GLY A 554 24.01 -22.48 2.50
N ARG A 555 23.36 -21.51 3.17
CA ARG A 555 22.44 -20.58 2.50
C ARG A 555 23.14 -19.64 1.54
N GLY A 556 24.32 -19.12 1.88
CA GLY A 556 25.13 -18.29 0.98
C GLY A 556 25.49 -19.02 -0.32
N LEU A 557 25.90 -20.28 -0.20
CA LEU A 557 26.16 -21.16 -1.34
C LEU A 557 24.90 -21.42 -2.17
N LEU A 558 23.76 -21.67 -1.52
CA LEU A 558 22.47 -21.86 -2.21
C LEU A 558 22.02 -20.59 -2.95
N VAL A 559 22.16 -19.43 -2.33
CA VAL A 559 21.82 -18.15 -2.98
C VAL A 559 22.72 -17.94 -4.19
N SER A 560 24.02 -18.19 -4.06
CA SER A 560 24.98 -18.05 -5.16
C SER A 560 24.69 -19.04 -6.31
N SER A 561 24.35 -20.29 -5.99
CA SER A 561 24.06 -21.31 -7.01
C SER A 561 22.80 -21.01 -7.82
N LEU A 562 21.81 -20.35 -7.22
CA LEU A 562 20.62 -19.88 -7.94
C LEU A 562 20.92 -18.78 -8.98
N GLY A 563 22.05 -18.07 -8.85
CA GLY A 563 22.50 -17.05 -9.81
C GLY A 563 23.26 -17.62 -11.01
N ILE A 564 23.86 -18.81 -10.89
CA ILE A 564 24.69 -19.42 -11.93
C ILE A 564 23.95 -19.55 -13.28
N PRO A 565 22.68 -19.97 -13.35
CA PRO A 565 21.97 -20.05 -14.64
C PRO A 565 21.88 -18.71 -15.39
N PHE A 566 21.90 -17.58 -14.68
CA PHE A 566 21.83 -16.25 -15.27
C PHE A 566 23.17 -15.76 -15.83
N LEU A 567 24.26 -16.50 -15.59
CA LEU A 567 25.56 -16.26 -16.22
C LEU A 567 25.66 -16.85 -17.62
N PHE A 568 24.65 -17.62 -18.06
CA PHE A 568 24.63 -18.24 -19.38
C PHE A 568 24.98 -17.29 -20.55
N PRO A 569 24.50 -16.02 -20.58
CA PRO A 569 24.87 -15.08 -21.65
C PRO A 569 26.38 -14.80 -21.75
N TRP A 570 27.08 -14.89 -20.62
CA TRP A 570 28.53 -14.63 -20.52
C TRP A 570 29.34 -15.91 -20.73
N LEU A 571 28.90 -17.03 -20.14
CA LEU A 571 29.54 -18.34 -20.29
C LEU A 571 29.53 -18.86 -21.73
N ALA A 572 28.56 -18.42 -22.54
CA ALA A 572 28.49 -18.77 -23.96
C ALA A 572 29.57 -18.09 -24.82
N ALA A 573 30.23 -17.03 -24.32
CA ALA A 573 31.14 -16.19 -25.10
C ALA A 573 32.51 -15.98 -24.49
N GLN A 574 32.69 -16.29 -23.21
CA GLN A 574 33.93 -16.09 -22.48
C GLN A 574 34.25 -17.30 -21.60
N ASP A 575 35.54 -17.60 -21.48
CA ASP A 575 36.04 -18.57 -20.50
C ASP A 575 35.77 -18.08 -19.07
N LEU A 576 35.53 -19.03 -18.17
CA LEU A 576 35.16 -18.74 -16.79
C LEU A 576 36.19 -17.84 -16.07
N MET A 577 37.47 -17.95 -16.43
CA MET A 577 38.53 -17.08 -15.90
C MET A 577 38.54 -15.68 -16.52
N SER A 578 38.20 -15.52 -17.81
CA SER A 578 38.16 -14.20 -18.45
C SER A 578 36.98 -13.35 -17.97
N ILE A 579 35.91 -13.99 -17.49
CA ILE A 579 34.76 -13.32 -16.82
C ILE A 579 35.19 -12.61 -15.52
N PHE A 580 36.21 -13.11 -14.82
CA PHE A 580 36.72 -12.48 -13.60
C PHE A 580 37.87 -11.50 -13.84
N THR A 581 38.59 -11.61 -14.96
CA THR A 581 39.77 -10.77 -15.26
C THR A 581 39.55 -9.74 -16.36
N GLY A 582 38.37 -9.74 -17.00
CA GLY A 582 38.08 -8.87 -18.15
C GLY A 582 38.89 -9.21 -19.40
N GLY A 583 39.46 -10.42 -19.48
CA GLY A 583 40.29 -10.88 -20.60
C GLY A 583 41.75 -10.40 -20.60
N GLU A 584 42.16 -9.59 -19.62
CA GLU A 584 43.56 -9.20 -19.41
C GLU A 584 44.33 -10.34 -18.72
N PRO A 585 45.59 -10.64 -19.14
CA PRO A 585 46.45 -11.57 -18.42
C PRO A 585 46.81 -10.97 -17.05
N ILE A 586 46.60 -11.74 -15.97
CA ILE A 586 46.93 -11.32 -14.61
C ILE A 586 48.45 -11.10 -14.51
N ARG A 587 48.89 -9.84 -14.65
CA ARG A 587 50.27 -9.44 -14.37
C ARG A 587 50.35 -9.05 -12.91
N PHE A 588 50.90 -9.95 -12.10
CA PHE A 588 51.20 -9.68 -10.71
C PHE A 588 52.41 -8.73 -10.58
N ASP A 589 52.26 -7.47 -10.98
CA ASP A 589 53.19 -6.41 -10.56
C ASP A 589 52.87 -6.02 -9.11
N LEU A 590 53.27 -6.89 -8.17
CA LEU A 590 53.14 -6.63 -6.74
C LEU A 590 54.14 -5.53 -6.34
N SER A 591 53.70 -4.28 -6.43
CA SER A 591 54.39 -3.19 -5.73
C SER A 591 54.46 -3.53 -4.23
N TRP A 592 55.54 -3.12 -3.55
CA TRP A 592 55.70 -3.33 -2.11
C TRP A 592 54.52 -2.77 -1.30
N LEU A 593 53.89 -1.69 -1.79
CA LEU A 593 52.70 -1.07 -1.22
C LEU A 593 51.46 -1.98 -1.31
N SER A 594 51.33 -2.76 -2.38
CA SER A 594 50.25 -3.75 -2.55
C SER A 594 50.39 -4.90 -1.57
N ILE A 595 51.63 -5.38 -1.34
CA ILE A 595 51.94 -6.43 -0.36
C ILE A 595 51.69 -5.93 1.07
N ALA A 596 52.14 -4.71 1.38
CA ALA A 596 51.86 -4.05 2.65
C ALA A 596 50.35 -3.88 2.89
N GLY A 597 49.59 -3.50 1.85
CA GLY A 597 48.12 -3.41 1.91
C GLY A 597 47.44 -4.75 2.20
N ILE A 598 47.90 -5.85 1.57
CA ILE A 598 47.40 -7.21 1.83
C ILE A 598 47.69 -7.63 3.26
N LEU A 599 48.92 -7.41 3.73
CA LEU A 599 49.32 -7.72 5.10
C LEU A 599 48.53 -6.91 6.12
N VAL A 600 48.30 -5.62 5.88
CA VAL A 600 47.52 -4.75 6.77
C VAL A 600 46.03 -5.12 6.76
N ALA A 601 45.44 -5.41 5.60
CA ALA A 601 44.05 -5.86 5.50
C ALA A 601 43.85 -7.24 6.15
N GLY A 602 44.76 -8.18 5.88
CA GLY A 602 44.74 -9.52 6.48
C GLY A 602 44.96 -9.49 7.99
N SER A 603 45.88 -8.66 8.48
CA SER A 603 46.09 -8.48 9.92
C SER A 603 44.94 -7.73 10.59
N ALA A 604 44.30 -6.76 9.94
CA ALA A 604 43.09 -6.11 10.46
C ALA A 604 41.91 -7.08 10.56
N VAL A 605 41.73 -7.99 9.58
CA VAL A 605 40.71 -9.05 9.63
C VAL A 605 41.00 -10.04 10.76
N LEU A 606 42.26 -10.44 10.94
CA LEU A 606 42.68 -11.32 12.03
C LEU A 606 42.55 -10.66 13.41
N PHE A 607 42.87 -9.36 13.53
CA PHE A 607 42.70 -8.59 14.76
C PHE A 607 41.22 -8.38 15.11
N ALA A 608 40.38 -8.08 14.11
CA ALA A 608 38.93 -7.95 14.27
C ALA A 608 38.27 -9.31 14.64
N ALA A 609 38.82 -10.42 14.15
CA ALA A 609 38.38 -11.76 14.51
C ALA A 609 38.85 -12.22 15.90
N ALA A 610 39.95 -11.66 16.42
CA ALA A 610 40.51 -12.00 17.74
C ALA A 610 39.90 -11.22 18.92
N GLY A 611 39.27 -10.06 18.68
CA GLY A 611 38.56 -9.29 19.70
C GLY A 611 37.11 -9.75 19.88
N ALA A 612 36.67 -9.93 21.13
CA ALA A 612 35.32 -10.38 21.52
C ALA A 612 34.15 -9.40 21.17
N ALA A 613 34.26 -8.60 20.12
CA ALA A 613 33.24 -7.66 19.64
C ALA A 613 32.84 -7.96 18.19
N LEU A 614 32.30 -9.15 17.93
CA LEU A 614 31.53 -9.45 16.72
C LEU A 614 30.12 -8.82 16.80
N ARG A 615 30.06 -7.51 17.00
CA ARG A 615 28.88 -6.67 16.73
C ARG A 615 28.83 -6.35 15.23
N THR A 616 27.67 -5.92 14.76
CA THR A 616 27.36 -5.53 13.37
C THR A 616 28.35 -4.52 12.77
N GLY A 617 28.86 -3.57 13.55
CA GLY A 617 29.91 -2.64 13.13
C GLY A 617 31.26 -3.29 12.74
N GLY A 618 31.66 -4.39 13.38
CA GLY A 618 32.90 -5.11 13.04
C GLY A 618 32.83 -5.83 11.70
N LEU A 619 31.64 -6.35 11.36
CA LEU A 619 31.36 -6.93 10.04
C LEU A 619 31.43 -5.89 8.93
N GLY A 620 30.92 -4.68 9.19
CA GLY A 620 31.01 -3.56 8.26
C GLY A 620 32.45 -3.17 7.95
N ALA A 621 33.31 -3.11 8.97
CA ALA A 621 34.73 -2.82 8.79
C ALA A 621 35.46 -3.87 7.94
N ILE A 622 35.18 -5.16 8.16
CA ILE A 622 35.75 -6.27 7.38
C ILE A 622 35.32 -6.17 5.91
N LEU A 623 34.03 -5.96 5.64
CA LEU A 623 33.52 -5.82 4.27
C LEU A 623 34.04 -4.55 3.59
N ALA A 624 34.18 -3.45 4.32
CA ALA A 624 34.75 -2.20 3.81
C ALA A 624 36.21 -2.38 3.39
N ALA A 625 37.03 -3.03 4.25
CA ALA A 625 38.43 -3.30 3.97
C ALA A 625 38.62 -4.29 2.82
N LEU A 626 37.84 -5.38 2.80
CA LEU A 626 37.86 -6.36 1.72
C LEU A 626 37.44 -5.73 0.39
N GLY A 627 36.35 -4.96 0.40
CA GLY A 627 35.88 -4.25 -0.79
C GLY A 627 36.88 -3.23 -1.33
N ALA A 628 37.48 -2.42 -0.46
CA ALA A 628 38.50 -1.45 -0.87
C ALA A 628 39.75 -2.13 -1.45
N PHE A 629 40.12 -3.29 -0.90
CA PHE A 629 41.21 -4.11 -1.43
C PHE A 629 40.91 -4.66 -2.82
N VAL A 630 39.74 -5.28 -3.01
CA VAL A 630 39.30 -5.80 -4.32
C VAL A 630 39.10 -4.66 -5.33
N ALA A 631 38.66 -3.49 -4.88
CA ALA A 631 38.56 -2.32 -5.75
C ALA A 631 39.95 -1.89 -6.27
N ARG A 632 40.96 -1.96 -5.40
CA ARG A 632 42.33 -1.59 -5.75
C ARG A 632 43.02 -2.63 -6.63
N SER A 633 42.67 -3.91 -6.52
CA SER A 633 43.23 -4.96 -7.38
C SER A 633 42.89 -4.77 -8.86
N GLY A 634 41.76 -4.12 -9.17
CA GLY A 634 41.42 -3.74 -10.54
C GLY A 634 42.45 -2.82 -11.20
N SER A 635 43.06 -1.91 -10.42
CA SER A 635 44.18 -1.07 -10.90
C SER A 635 45.51 -1.83 -11.06
N LEU A 636 45.56 -3.11 -10.66
CA LEU A 636 46.69 -4.03 -10.84
C LEU A 636 46.45 -4.98 -12.04
N GLY A 637 45.52 -4.66 -12.94
CA GLY A 637 45.26 -5.45 -14.14
C GLY A 637 44.24 -6.57 -13.97
N SER A 638 43.49 -6.62 -12.87
CA SER A 638 42.43 -7.62 -12.66
C SER A 638 41.09 -7.27 -13.32
N GLY A 639 41.00 -6.17 -14.07
CA GLY A 639 39.80 -5.79 -14.81
C GLY A 639 38.80 -4.90 -14.06
N LEU A 640 37.90 -4.30 -14.84
CA LEU A 640 36.94 -3.27 -14.41
C LEU A 640 35.84 -3.84 -13.50
N ASP A 641 35.41 -5.08 -13.75
CA ASP A 641 34.36 -5.75 -12.96
C ASP A 641 34.77 -6.01 -11.50
N LEU A 642 36.04 -6.36 -11.26
CA LEU A 642 36.56 -6.51 -9.89
C LEU A 642 36.64 -5.16 -9.17
N THR A 643 36.98 -4.09 -9.89
CA THR A 643 36.95 -2.72 -9.34
C THR A 643 35.55 -2.37 -8.80
N VAL A 644 34.53 -2.69 -9.61
CA VAL A 644 33.12 -2.44 -9.33
C VAL A 644 32.61 -3.30 -8.17
N VAL A 645 32.94 -4.60 -8.17
CA VAL A 645 32.58 -5.52 -7.08
C VAL A 645 33.20 -5.06 -5.76
N GLY A 646 34.45 -4.62 -5.80
CA GLY A 646 35.13 -4.03 -4.65
C GLY A 646 34.44 -2.78 -4.14
N ALA A 647 34.09 -1.85 -5.03
CA ALA A 647 33.37 -0.62 -4.68
C ALA A 647 32.00 -0.90 -4.05
N LEU A 648 31.22 -1.83 -4.61
CA LEU A 648 29.91 -2.25 -4.07
C LEU A 648 30.05 -2.91 -2.70
N THR A 649 31.03 -3.80 -2.55
CA THR A 649 31.33 -4.47 -1.27
C THR A 649 31.76 -3.46 -0.22
N ALA A 650 32.58 -2.48 -0.60
CA ALA A 650 33.01 -1.41 0.29
C ALA A 650 31.83 -0.52 0.72
N GLY A 651 30.96 -0.16 -0.22
CA GLY A 651 29.74 0.60 0.05
C GLY A 651 28.83 -0.08 1.07
N ILE A 652 28.62 -1.40 0.94
CA ILE A 652 27.88 -2.20 1.91
C ILE A 652 28.59 -2.24 3.27
N GLY A 653 29.92 -2.35 3.28
CA GLY A 653 30.72 -2.28 4.51
C GLY A 653 30.60 -0.94 5.23
N PHE A 654 30.67 0.18 4.52
CA PHE A 654 30.47 1.52 5.09
C PHE A 654 29.05 1.72 5.62
N ALA A 655 28.04 1.23 4.89
CA ALA A 655 26.66 1.19 5.34
C ALA A 655 26.53 0.44 6.69
N LEU A 656 27.20 -0.69 6.84
CA LEU A 656 27.19 -1.52 8.06
C LEU A 656 27.99 -0.92 9.22
N ARG A 657 28.97 -0.04 8.96
CA ARG A 657 29.85 0.58 9.98
C ARG A 657 29.20 1.75 10.72
N SER A 658 28.05 2.26 10.28
CA SER A 658 27.40 3.47 10.82
C SER A 658 26.83 3.35 12.24
N GLU A 659 27.20 2.32 13.01
CA GLU A 659 26.88 2.14 14.44
C GLU A 659 27.88 2.82 15.38
#